data_AF-A0A318Q0M4-F1
#
_entry.id   AF-A0A318Q0M4-F1
#
_cell.length_a   1.000
_cell.length_b   1.000
_cell.length_c   1.000
_cell.angle_alpha   90.00
_cell.angle_beta   90.00
_cell.angle_gamma   90.00
#
_symmetry.space_group_name_H-M   'P 1'
#
loop_
_entity.id
_entity.type
_entity.pdbx_description
1 polymer ?
#
loop_
_entity_poly.entity_id
_entity_poly.type
_entity_poly.pdbx_seq_one_letter_code
_entity_poly.pdbx_strand_id
1 'polypeptide(L)'
;MALGACDGGLDRACGHGGRGRWPGGYDGLRPCDDGRVPVRAPAGTFRAVARAAAPCPFRPAAHPAIRGDDDDGDGGGTGVGLGHGRAAAGAVAAVCGGVGGSGRHGRAITPGGDAGRCAGAQCQRAGPAGAAGGRACGRGVSGGTVTMAQVRDGLTALVARWAEAQGGGPGDVPWRFHLTEDAWRDLLACLVADPSPFVGMWCDGRAVFVVLAPQVGEMLVISTPVEMQRYWGLSCACPAAGVYERMIHDLWGVEALDARDLRPWLDHGAWGVTWPLSDRPVPVQGASVAEFREVAEVMRAGGTICEYGPADGGFHAPAYLRLAVPGARVVDAQWWMGYAHRGIGARMRGSDPAQALRLAARIDGAASVAHQAALARAMEQALRQEVAGQVAATRAMFCELERVATVLFDVGGVAEAAGDVRLARECAQAREHVLAFCYAAFGRRMLMDVVTFGGDGGDAAAFASRAEEVCTWLRGAHARLEALYRHPRGLGGLVRGLGVLSADMARQLGVTGVVARASGREGDLRHLTPGYHDGWLPAGVEQAGDVDARMRVRLRTVGVSLRILDALGGVLSRAQPAADTASSPVGDGEGTGWAEGPRGAIRYWVRMQAGQLAAVGICESTPAHMLASEIAMRDAHDTDMPVIMRSFGLSPAGADL
;
A
#
# COMPACT_ATOMS: atom_id res chain seq x y z
N MET A 1 35.75 -30.70 -33.54
CA MET A 1 35.78 -32.15 -33.89
C MET A 1 34.37 -32.66 -33.64
N ALA A 2 33.47 -32.62 -34.63
CA ALA A 2 33.25 -33.65 -35.67
C ALA A 2 32.62 -34.90 -35.01
N LEU A 3 31.41 -35.41 -35.29
CA LEU A 3 30.48 -35.43 -36.43
C LEU A 3 29.05 -35.69 -35.85
N GLY A 4 27.92 -35.22 -36.39
CA GLY A 4 27.27 -35.59 -37.67
C GLY A 4 25.96 -36.33 -37.33
N ALA A 5 24.77 -35.73 -37.43
CA ALA A 5 23.93 -35.49 -38.63
C ALA A 5 23.11 -36.71 -39.10
N CYS A 6 21.98 -36.39 -39.72
CA CYS A 6 21.01 -37.21 -40.47
C CYS A 6 19.84 -37.82 -39.67
N ASP A 7 18.62 -37.93 -40.17
CA ASP A 7 17.79 -37.18 -41.15
C ASP A 7 16.45 -37.92 -41.26
N GLY A 8 15.37 -37.21 -41.64
CA GLY A 8 14.11 -37.75 -42.19
C GLY A 8 13.19 -38.53 -41.23
N GLY A 9 11.90 -38.22 -41.05
CA GLY A 9 10.92 -37.70 -42.00
C GLY A 9 10.11 -38.86 -42.58
N LEU A 10 8.82 -38.98 -42.20
CA LEU A 10 7.67 -39.25 -43.11
C LEU A 10 6.37 -39.62 -42.37
N ASP A 11 5.32 -38.92 -42.79
CA ASP A 11 3.92 -39.32 -43.07
C ASP A 11 2.90 -39.75 -41.99
N ARG A 12 1.93 -38.82 -41.83
CA ARG A 12 0.48 -38.93 -42.13
C ARG A 12 -0.37 -40.08 -41.53
N ALA A 13 -1.39 -39.59 -40.83
CA ALA A 13 -2.83 -39.84 -41.02
C ALA A 13 -3.57 -40.83 -40.08
N CYS A 14 -4.54 -40.22 -39.38
CA CYS A 14 -5.92 -40.67 -39.13
C CYS A 14 -6.17 -41.88 -38.21
N GLY A 15 -7.06 -41.68 -37.23
CA GLY A 15 -7.95 -42.75 -36.76
C GLY A 15 -8.27 -42.73 -35.27
N HIS A 16 -9.53 -42.47 -34.96
CA HIS A 16 -10.14 -42.39 -33.63
C HIS A 16 -9.90 -43.56 -32.67
N GLY A 17 -9.89 -43.22 -31.38
CA GLY A 17 -10.73 -43.89 -30.38
C GLY A 17 -10.05 -44.98 -29.56
N GLY A 18 -9.90 -44.77 -28.26
CA GLY A 18 -9.58 -45.87 -27.35
C GLY A 18 -8.96 -45.41 -26.04
N ARG A 19 -9.64 -45.70 -24.93
CA ARG A 19 -9.17 -45.47 -23.56
C ARG A 19 -7.85 -46.22 -23.33
N GLY A 20 -6.77 -45.50 -23.02
CA GLY A 20 -5.47 -46.06 -22.65
C GLY A 20 -5.24 -46.00 -21.14
N ARG A 21 -5.29 -47.17 -20.48
CA ARG A 21 -4.61 -47.44 -19.20
C ARG A 21 -3.10 -47.38 -19.43
N TRP A 22 -2.37 -46.73 -18.53
CA TRP A 22 -0.92 -46.89 -18.38
C TRP A 22 -0.61 -48.03 -17.38
N PRO A 23 0.42 -48.87 -17.63
CA PRO A 23 0.85 -49.96 -16.75
C PRO A 23 2.06 -49.59 -15.86
N GLY A 24 2.25 -50.39 -14.79
CA GLY A 24 3.44 -50.46 -13.94
C GLY A 24 3.31 -49.66 -12.64
N GLY A 25 3.29 -50.24 -11.43
CA GLY A 25 3.82 -51.51 -10.96
C GLY A 25 4.81 -51.22 -9.83
N TYR A 26 4.30 -51.01 -8.60
CA TYR A 26 5.10 -51.04 -7.37
C TYR A 26 4.68 -52.28 -6.59
N ASP A 27 5.56 -53.27 -6.55
CA ASP A 27 5.45 -54.45 -5.71
C ASP A 27 6.37 -54.29 -4.49
N GLY A 28 5.87 -54.74 -3.34
CA GLY A 28 6.69 -55.09 -2.18
C GLY A 28 6.39 -54.28 -0.93
N LEU A 29 5.39 -54.70 -0.16
CA LEU A 29 5.48 -54.90 1.30
C LEU A 29 4.22 -55.66 1.78
N ARG A 30 4.45 -56.78 2.48
CA ARG A 30 3.46 -57.58 3.19
C ARG A 30 3.87 -57.69 4.68
N PRO A 31 2.95 -58.10 5.58
CA PRO A 31 2.63 -57.34 6.81
C PRO A 31 2.85 -58.14 8.12
N CYS A 32 2.22 -57.63 9.19
CA CYS A 32 1.98 -58.15 10.57
C CYS A 32 2.75 -57.32 11.63
N ASP A 33 2.19 -56.92 12.79
CA ASP A 33 0.93 -57.25 13.47
C ASP A 33 0.60 -56.19 14.54
N ASP A 34 -0.64 -56.27 15.06
CA ASP A 34 -1.26 -55.49 16.13
C ASP A 34 -0.43 -55.33 17.43
N GLY A 35 -0.48 -54.14 18.03
CA GLY A 35 0.01 -53.89 19.39
C GLY A 35 -0.25 -52.47 19.87
N ARG A 36 -1.26 -52.30 20.76
CA ARG A 36 -1.53 -51.06 21.50
C ARG A 36 -0.43 -50.76 22.52
N VAL A 37 -0.46 -49.49 23.03
CA VAL A 37 0.12 -48.93 24.28
C VAL A 37 1.37 -48.03 24.04
N PRO A 38 1.60 -46.91 24.77
CA PRO A 38 0.79 -45.71 25.01
C PRO A 38 1.60 -44.39 24.78
N VAL A 39 0.96 -43.25 24.50
CA VAL A 39 1.66 -41.95 24.55
C VAL A 39 1.53 -41.36 25.96
N ARG A 40 2.66 -41.30 26.69
CA ARG A 40 2.80 -40.63 27.99
C ARG A 40 2.68 -39.12 27.82
N ALA A 41 1.69 -38.51 28.48
CA ALA A 41 1.68 -37.09 28.80
C ALA A 41 2.56 -36.83 30.05
N PRO A 42 3.38 -35.77 30.10
CA PRO A 42 4.01 -35.37 31.34
C PRO A 42 2.99 -34.62 32.22
N ALA A 43 2.74 -35.16 33.41
CA ALA A 43 2.01 -34.48 34.47
C ALA A 43 2.91 -33.39 35.08
N GLY A 44 2.59 -32.13 34.83
CA GLY A 44 3.12 -30.97 35.52
C GLY A 44 2.02 -30.31 36.35
N THR A 45 2.18 -30.37 37.66
CA THR A 45 1.29 -29.82 38.68
C THR A 45 1.15 -28.29 38.55
N PHE A 46 -0.03 -27.81 38.17
CA PHE A 46 -0.42 -26.41 38.36
C PHE A 46 -0.60 -26.16 39.86
N ARG A 47 0.42 -25.56 40.49
CA ARG A 47 0.30 -24.99 41.83
C ARG A 47 -0.10 -23.52 41.67
N ALA A 48 -1.33 -23.20 42.07
CA ALA A 48 -1.78 -21.82 42.20
C ALA A 48 -0.85 -21.08 43.17
N VAL A 49 -0.08 -20.12 42.67
CA VAL A 49 0.62 -19.15 43.51
C VAL A 49 -0.28 -17.93 43.64
N ALA A 50 -1.07 -17.93 44.71
CA ALA A 50 -1.64 -16.70 45.24
C ALA A 50 -0.48 -15.79 45.66
N ARG A 51 -0.25 -14.69 44.92
CA ARG A 51 0.63 -13.62 45.41
C ARG A 51 -0.14 -12.80 46.42
N ALA A 52 0.25 -12.96 47.68
CA ALA A 52 -0.10 -12.07 48.77
C ALA A 52 0.37 -10.65 48.45
N ALA A 53 -0.57 -9.71 48.45
CA ALA A 53 -0.27 -8.28 48.52
C ALA A 53 0.01 -7.93 49.99
N ALA A 54 1.22 -7.48 50.29
CA ALA A 54 1.55 -6.78 51.52
C ALA A 54 1.55 -5.25 51.25
N PRO A 55 1.14 -4.42 52.21
CA PRO A 55 0.71 -3.04 51.97
C PRO A 55 1.90 -2.08 51.91
N CYS A 56 1.87 -1.12 50.98
CA CYS A 56 2.75 0.05 51.04
C CYS A 56 1.94 1.23 51.62
N PRO A 57 2.45 1.91 52.67
CA PRO A 57 1.72 2.93 53.40
C PRO A 57 1.98 4.30 52.78
N PHE A 58 0.96 5.02 52.32
CA PHE A 58 0.93 6.49 52.32
C PHE A 58 -0.47 6.97 51.90
N ARG A 59 -1.19 7.58 52.85
CA ARG A 59 -2.35 8.47 52.63
C ARG A 59 -1.89 9.85 53.09
N PRO A 60 -2.25 10.94 52.39
CA PRO A 60 -3.46 11.69 52.74
C PRO A 60 -4.13 12.29 51.47
N ALA A 61 -5.30 12.92 51.43
CA ALA A 61 -6.30 13.39 52.39
C ALA A 61 -7.68 13.32 51.72
N ALA A 62 -8.73 13.31 52.53
CA ALA A 62 -10.13 13.26 52.14
C ALA A 62 -10.69 14.62 51.66
N HIS A 63 -11.74 14.58 50.82
CA HIS A 63 -12.88 15.50 50.84
C HIS A 63 -14.08 14.87 50.09
N PRO A 64 -15.33 15.30 50.35
CA PRO A 64 -16.40 14.39 50.75
C PRO A 64 -17.47 14.17 49.67
N ALA A 65 -18.23 13.09 49.90
CA ALA A 65 -19.40 12.67 49.16
C ALA A 65 -20.48 13.76 49.05
N ILE A 66 -21.08 13.86 47.86
CA ILE A 66 -22.39 14.46 47.65
C ILE A 66 -23.39 13.31 47.50
N ARG A 67 -24.48 13.44 48.28
CA ARG A 67 -25.62 12.52 48.39
C ARG A 67 -26.38 12.44 47.06
N GLY A 68 -26.73 11.23 46.65
CA GLY A 68 -27.87 10.98 45.77
C GLY A 68 -29.02 10.47 46.63
N ASP A 69 -30.04 11.30 46.78
CA ASP A 69 -31.39 10.87 47.11
C ASP A 69 -31.93 10.10 45.90
N ASP A 70 -32.58 8.96 46.11
CA ASP A 70 -33.73 8.53 45.33
C ASP A 70 -34.50 7.46 46.11
N ASP A 71 -35.71 7.87 46.50
CA ASP A 71 -36.75 7.10 47.16
C ASP A 71 -37.35 6.02 46.23
N ASP A 72 -37.73 4.92 46.87
CA ASP A 72 -38.95 4.12 46.74
C ASP A 72 -39.53 3.76 45.36
N GLY A 73 -39.77 2.46 45.15
CA GLY A 73 -40.58 2.00 44.02
C GLY A 73 -40.76 0.49 43.91
N ASP A 74 -41.39 -0.09 44.92
CA ASP A 74 -41.74 -1.49 45.19
C ASP A 74 -42.40 -2.33 44.06
N GLY A 75 -42.27 -3.66 44.20
CA GLY A 75 -43.14 -4.70 43.62
C GLY A 75 -42.66 -5.34 42.30
N GLY A 76 -42.41 -6.64 42.14
CA GLY A 76 -42.79 -7.81 42.91
C GLY A 76 -43.29 -8.90 41.94
N GLY A 77 -42.68 -10.09 41.97
CA GLY A 77 -43.37 -11.35 41.66
C GLY A 77 -43.03 -12.10 40.37
N THR A 78 -42.44 -13.30 40.57
CA THR A 78 -42.66 -14.58 39.83
C THR A 78 -42.25 -14.65 38.35
N GLY A 79 -41.44 -15.58 37.84
CA GLY A 79 -41.04 -16.91 38.31
C GLY A 79 -41.65 -18.03 37.47
N VAL A 80 -41.27 -18.19 36.19
CA VAL A 80 -41.38 -19.42 35.33
C VAL A 80 -40.41 -19.15 34.15
N GLY A 81 -39.40 -19.94 33.78
CA GLY A 81 -39.39 -21.37 33.46
C GLY A 81 -39.51 -21.57 31.94
N LEU A 82 -38.67 -22.44 31.36
CA LEU A 82 -38.53 -22.85 29.94
C LEU A 82 -37.36 -22.17 29.20
N GLY A 83 -36.45 -22.88 28.54
CA GLY A 83 -36.58 -24.21 27.93
C GLY A 83 -36.28 -24.07 26.44
N HIS A 84 -35.27 -24.82 25.97
CA HIS A 84 -34.78 -24.87 24.61
C HIS A 84 -35.87 -25.04 23.53
N GLY A 85 -35.65 -24.50 22.33
CA GLY A 85 -36.43 -24.93 21.17
C GLY A 85 -36.30 -24.10 19.90
N ARG A 86 -35.22 -24.34 19.16
CA ARG A 86 -35.07 -24.28 17.70
C ARG A 86 -36.28 -23.88 16.83
N ALA A 87 -35.94 -23.07 15.82
CA ALA A 87 -36.21 -23.21 14.38
C ALA A 87 -37.28 -22.32 13.72
N ALA A 88 -36.75 -21.57 12.74
CA ALA A 88 -37.19 -21.48 11.34
C ALA A 88 -38.48 -20.73 10.98
N ALA A 89 -38.24 -19.64 10.22
CA ALA A 89 -38.81 -19.31 8.91
C ALA A 89 -40.34 -19.30 8.74
N GLY A 90 -40.86 -18.13 8.35
CA GLY A 90 -42.18 -18.02 7.74
C GLY A 90 -42.59 -16.57 7.53
N ALA A 91 -42.38 -16.06 6.32
CA ALA A 91 -42.90 -14.79 5.84
C ALA A 91 -44.43 -14.82 5.71
N VAL A 92 -45.14 -13.75 6.07
CA VAL A 92 -46.44 -13.37 5.46
C VAL A 92 -46.70 -11.85 5.57
N ALA A 93 -46.95 -11.27 4.39
CA ALA A 93 -47.87 -10.19 4.00
C ALA A 93 -48.13 -8.94 4.87
N ALA A 94 -47.81 -7.80 4.25
CA ALA A 94 -48.69 -6.67 3.94
C ALA A 94 -50.05 -6.56 4.65
N VAL A 95 -50.24 -5.40 5.28
CA VAL A 95 -51.55 -4.73 5.41
C VAL A 95 -51.42 -3.32 4.85
N CYS A 96 -52.21 -3.04 3.82
CA CYS A 96 -52.50 -1.69 3.34
C CYS A 96 -53.48 -1.02 4.30
N GLY A 97 -53.23 0.26 4.56
CA GLY A 97 -54.18 1.18 5.19
C GLY A 97 -53.79 2.60 4.80
N GLY A 98 -54.23 3.03 3.62
CA GLY A 98 -54.15 4.43 3.21
C GLY A 98 -55.51 5.10 3.37
N VAL A 99 -55.52 6.33 3.89
CA VAL A 99 -56.35 7.50 3.50
C VAL A 99 -55.60 8.69 4.12
N GLY A 100 -54.95 9.57 3.35
CA GLY A 100 -55.53 10.68 2.59
C GLY A 100 -55.24 11.98 3.36
N GLY A 101 -54.85 13.11 2.80
CA GLY A 101 -54.67 13.56 1.43
C GLY A 101 -54.49 15.08 1.43
N SER A 102 -54.07 15.62 0.27
CA SER A 102 -53.93 17.05 -0.11
C SER A 102 -52.71 17.77 0.49
N GLY A 103 -51.84 18.45 -0.26
CA GLY A 103 -51.89 19.09 -1.58
C GLY A 103 -51.29 20.49 -1.36
N ARG A 104 -50.25 20.97 -2.05
CA ARG A 104 -50.22 21.49 -3.43
C ARG A 104 -48.85 22.11 -3.72
N HIS A 105 -48.62 22.35 -5.01
CA HIS A 105 -47.53 23.01 -5.73
C HIS A 105 -46.90 24.30 -5.16
N GLY A 106 -45.64 24.53 -5.57
CA GLY A 106 -44.99 25.85 -5.67
C GLY A 106 -43.48 25.71 -5.91
N ARG A 107 -43.02 25.64 -7.16
CA ARG A 107 -42.35 26.73 -7.94
C ARG A 107 -40.99 27.20 -7.41
N ALA A 108 -40.03 27.16 -8.34
CA ALA A 108 -38.65 27.63 -8.26
C ALA A 108 -38.53 29.12 -7.99
N ILE A 109 -37.48 29.51 -7.25
CA ILE A 109 -36.94 30.87 -7.18
C ILE A 109 -35.41 30.80 -7.04
N THR A 110 -34.70 31.32 -8.04
CA THR A 110 -33.31 31.84 -7.98
C THR A 110 -33.27 33.18 -7.27
N PRO A 111 -32.10 33.60 -6.75
CA PRO A 111 -31.63 34.92 -7.16
C PRO A 111 -30.11 34.98 -7.40
N GLY A 112 -29.75 35.72 -8.45
CA GLY A 112 -28.44 36.37 -8.56
C GLY A 112 -28.58 37.88 -8.34
N GLY A 113 -27.45 38.57 -8.17
CA GLY A 113 -27.33 40.00 -8.47
C GLY A 113 -26.84 40.93 -7.36
N ASP A 114 -25.53 41.17 -7.37
CA ASP A 114 -24.86 42.48 -7.39
C ASP A 114 -24.77 43.48 -6.21
N ALA A 115 -23.50 43.84 -5.97
CA ALA A 115 -22.89 45.16 -5.87
C ALA A 115 -22.99 46.03 -4.59
N GLY A 116 -21.83 46.55 -4.17
CA GLY A 116 -21.75 47.72 -3.29
C GLY A 116 -20.39 47.95 -2.62
N ARG A 117 -19.48 48.66 -3.30
CA ARG A 117 -18.25 49.23 -2.72
C ARG A 117 -18.58 50.38 -1.77
N CYS A 118 -17.81 50.55 -0.70
CA CYS A 118 -17.58 51.86 -0.07
C CYS A 118 -16.15 51.94 0.48
N ALA A 119 -15.49 53.05 0.17
CA ALA A 119 -14.12 53.39 0.49
C ALA A 119 -14.04 54.42 1.62
N GLY A 120 -12.92 54.40 2.35
CA GLY A 120 -12.21 55.60 2.82
C GLY A 120 -12.63 56.20 4.18
N ALA A 121 -11.68 56.26 5.11
CA ALA A 121 -11.20 57.53 5.69
C ALA A 121 -10.03 57.30 6.66
N GLN A 122 -8.96 58.06 6.43
CA GLN A 122 -7.76 58.19 7.26
C GLN A 122 -8.04 59.10 8.47
N CYS A 123 -7.28 58.92 9.55
CA CYS A 123 -7.00 60.03 10.47
C CYS A 123 -5.59 59.91 11.04
N GLN A 124 -4.75 60.91 10.74
CA GLN A 124 -3.40 61.14 11.26
C GLN A 124 -3.45 61.99 12.53
N ARG A 125 -2.46 61.84 13.44
CA ARG A 125 -1.83 62.93 14.22
C ARG A 125 -0.53 62.45 14.92
N ALA A 126 0.51 63.27 14.84
CA ALA A 126 1.89 63.13 15.37
C ALA A 126 1.98 63.56 16.87
N GLY A 127 2.78 62.93 17.76
CA GLY A 127 4.23 63.12 18.08
C GLY A 127 4.37 63.66 19.55
N PRO A 128 5.55 63.70 20.26
CA PRO A 128 6.87 63.10 20.05
C PRO A 128 7.51 62.37 21.29
N ALA A 129 8.61 61.65 21.02
CA ALA A 129 9.82 61.29 21.81
C ALA A 129 9.81 61.04 23.35
N GLY A 130 10.37 59.88 23.75
CA GLY A 130 10.93 59.61 25.08
C GLY A 130 11.53 58.19 25.19
N ALA A 131 12.85 58.09 25.34
CA ALA A 131 13.61 56.84 25.40
C ALA A 131 13.58 56.18 26.79
N ALA A 132 13.44 54.85 26.87
CA ALA A 132 14.08 53.98 27.87
C ALA A 132 13.83 52.49 27.57
N GLY A 133 14.78 51.64 27.98
CA GLY A 133 14.95 50.26 27.54
C GLY A 133 13.91 49.24 28.02
N GLY A 134 13.86 48.12 27.28
CA GLY A 134 13.10 46.93 27.65
C GLY A 134 12.86 46.04 26.44
N ARG A 135 13.78 45.11 26.12
CA ARG A 135 13.55 44.09 25.09
C ARG A 135 12.55 43.07 25.66
N ALA A 136 11.27 43.23 25.31
CA ALA A 136 10.27 42.20 25.43
C ALA A 136 10.17 41.44 24.10
N CYS A 137 10.45 40.14 24.17
CA CYS A 137 10.22 39.17 23.11
C CYS A 137 8.70 38.99 22.95
N GLY A 138 8.18 39.29 21.77
CA GLY A 138 6.74 39.22 21.52
C GLY A 138 6.33 40.07 20.32
N ARG A 139 6.67 39.62 19.11
CA ARG A 139 5.96 40.05 17.90
C ARG A 139 5.16 38.87 17.39
N GLY A 140 3.84 38.98 17.54
CA GLY A 140 2.88 38.13 16.88
C GLY A 140 3.11 38.19 15.37
N VAL A 141 3.37 37.02 14.79
CA VAL A 141 3.29 36.83 13.36
C VAL A 141 1.80 36.88 13.02
N SER A 142 1.40 37.94 12.32
CA SER A 142 0.10 37.98 11.66
C SER A 142 0.01 36.77 10.72
N GLY A 143 -0.86 35.83 11.06
CA GLY A 143 -1.09 34.60 10.30
C GLY A 143 -1.67 34.92 8.92
N GLY A 144 -0.78 35.13 7.95
CA GLY A 144 -1.11 34.93 6.55
C GLY A 144 -1.12 33.43 6.29
N THR A 145 -2.25 32.89 5.85
CA THR A 145 -2.33 31.52 5.32
C THR A 145 -1.37 31.40 4.15
N VAL A 146 -0.24 30.71 4.35
CA VAL A 146 0.69 30.35 3.28
C VAL A 146 -0.07 29.48 2.29
N THR A 147 -0.12 29.88 1.03
CA THR A 147 -0.79 29.12 -0.03
C THR A 147 0.07 27.92 -0.44
N MET A 148 -0.56 26.85 -0.92
CA MET A 148 0.14 25.64 -1.39
C MET A 148 1.16 25.93 -2.50
N ALA A 149 0.90 26.94 -3.34
CA ALA A 149 1.84 27.40 -4.35
C ALA A 149 3.12 27.96 -3.70
N GLN A 150 2.98 28.80 -2.67
CA GLN A 150 4.12 29.37 -1.94
C GLN A 150 4.95 28.31 -1.21
N VAL A 151 4.34 27.22 -0.73
CA VAL A 151 5.08 26.11 -0.11
C VAL A 151 5.86 25.32 -1.16
N ARG A 152 5.25 25.04 -2.31
CA ARG A 152 5.91 24.37 -3.43
C ARG A 152 7.07 25.19 -3.97
N ASP A 153 6.87 26.49 -4.12
CA ASP A 153 7.92 27.45 -4.49
C ASP A 153 9.08 27.42 -3.46
N GLY A 154 8.77 27.19 -2.18
CA GLY A 154 9.76 27.02 -1.12
C GLY A 154 10.66 25.79 -1.31
N LEU A 155 10.09 24.62 -1.59
CA LEU A 155 10.88 23.41 -1.87
C LEU A 155 11.69 23.56 -3.16
N THR A 156 11.09 24.13 -4.22
CA THR A 156 11.80 24.42 -5.47
C THR A 156 12.97 25.39 -5.24
N ALA A 157 12.79 26.44 -4.43
CA ALA A 157 13.86 27.36 -4.07
C ALA A 157 14.97 26.70 -3.25
N LEU A 158 14.63 25.79 -2.32
CA LEU A 158 15.63 25.01 -1.59
C LEU A 158 16.45 24.11 -2.53
N VAL A 159 15.78 23.39 -3.43
CA VAL A 159 16.43 22.52 -4.41
C VAL A 159 17.37 23.34 -5.30
N ALA A 160 16.94 24.52 -5.76
CA ALA A 160 17.80 25.41 -6.54
C ALA A 160 19.04 25.86 -5.75
N ARG A 161 18.87 26.25 -4.47
CA ARG A 161 20.00 26.61 -3.59
C ARG A 161 20.97 25.45 -3.38
N TRP A 162 20.46 24.22 -3.20
CA TRP A 162 21.31 23.04 -3.04
C TRP A 162 22.05 22.71 -4.33
N ALA A 163 21.42 22.86 -5.49
CA ALA A 163 22.06 22.68 -6.79
C ALA A 163 23.21 23.67 -6.98
N GLU A 164 22.99 24.96 -6.68
CA GLU A 164 24.03 26.00 -6.72
C GLU A 164 25.19 25.66 -5.77
N ALA A 165 24.89 25.24 -4.53
CA ALA A 165 25.88 24.87 -3.53
C ALA A 165 26.72 23.64 -3.95
N GLN A 166 26.16 22.73 -4.75
CA GLN A 166 26.87 21.58 -5.32
C GLN A 166 27.59 21.88 -6.64
N GLY A 167 27.56 23.14 -7.12
CA GLY A 167 28.22 23.57 -8.35
C GLY A 167 27.44 23.27 -9.63
N GLY A 168 26.16 22.91 -9.53
CA GLY A 168 25.24 22.75 -10.66
C GLY A 168 24.49 24.05 -10.96
N GLY A 169 24.32 24.39 -12.25
CA GLY A 169 23.48 25.52 -12.65
C GLY A 169 21.98 25.18 -12.58
N PRO A 170 21.09 26.18 -12.45
CA PRO A 170 19.64 25.98 -12.53
C PRO A 170 19.27 25.44 -13.92
N GLY A 171 19.02 24.13 -14.00
CA GLY A 171 18.71 23.41 -15.24
C GLY A 171 19.41 22.05 -15.37
N ASP A 172 20.50 21.84 -14.64
CA ASP A 172 21.25 20.58 -14.59
C ASP A 172 21.09 19.94 -13.20
N VAL A 173 19.84 19.80 -12.77
CA VAL A 173 19.50 19.46 -11.39
C VAL A 173 19.96 18.01 -11.12
N PRO A 174 20.97 17.76 -10.27
CA PRO A 174 21.23 16.41 -9.85
C PRO A 174 19.97 15.95 -9.11
N TRP A 175 19.35 14.86 -9.59
CA TRP A 175 18.26 14.19 -8.89
C TRP A 175 18.69 13.67 -7.49
N ARG A 176 19.95 13.89 -7.11
CA ARG A 176 20.58 13.48 -5.85
C ARG A 176 21.18 14.68 -5.10
N PHE A 177 20.85 14.80 -3.82
CA PHE A 177 21.48 15.76 -2.92
C PHE A 177 22.07 15.09 -1.67
N HIS A 178 23.20 15.61 -1.21
CA HIS A 178 23.82 15.28 0.07
C HIS A 178 23.77 16.53 0.93
N LEU A 179 22.96 16.47 1.98
CA LEU A 179 22.72 17.60 2.88
C LEU A 179 23.52 17.42 4.16
N THR A 180 23.97 18.55 4.71
CA THR A 180 24.43 18.64 6.10
C THR A 180 23.22 18.55 7.04
N GLU A 181 23.47 18.36 8.33
CA GLU A 181 22.41 18.34 9.35
C GLU A 181 21.54 19.61 9.30
N ASP A 182 22.14 20.80 9.18
CA ASP A 182 21.41 22.07 9.11
C ASP A 182 20.53 22.16 7.86
N ALA A 183 21.04 21.76 6.70
CA ALA A 183 20.27 21.75 5.46
C ALA A 183 19.14 20.69 5.47
N TRP A 184 19.32 19.59 6.21
CA TRP A 184 18.27 18.60 6.44
C TRP A 184 17.14 19.16 7.32
N ARG A 185 17.46 20.02 8.30
CA ARG A 185 16.45 20.74 9.10
C ARG A 185 15.67 21.76 8.26
N ASP A 186 16.31 22.41 7.29
CA ASP A 186 15.60 23.28 6.32
C ASP A 186 14.58 22.47 5.51
N LEU A 187 14.96 21.27 5.05
CA LEU A 187 14.02 20.35 4.38
C LEU A 187 12.83 20.01 5.28
N LEU A 188 13.10 19.70 6.56
CA LEU A 188 12.05 19.40 7.53
C LEU A 188 11.05 20.56 7.64
N ALA A 189 11.51 21.80 7.71
CA ALA A 189 10.64 22.98 7.78
C ALA A 189 9.73 23.10 6.55
N CYS A 190 10.22 22.76 5.35
CA CYS A 190 9.39 22.70 4.15
C CYS A 190 8.34 21.59 4.20
N LEU A 191 8.73 20.40 4.67
CA LEU A 191 7.81 19.27 4.79
C LEU A 191 6.73 19.49 5.86
N VAL A 192 7.00 20.28 6.90
CA VAL A 192 5.96 20.71 7.86
C VAL A 192 4.88 21.53 7.15
N ALA A 193 5.27 22.36 6.17
CA ALA A 193 4.32 23.17 5.42
C ALA A 193 3.54 22.36 4.36
N ASP A 194 4.20 21.43 3.66
CA ASP A 194 3.56 20.47 2.76
C ASP A 194 4.28 19.11 2.77
N PRO A 195 3.71 18.08 3.43
CA PRO A 195 4.29 16.74 3.46
C PRO A 195 4.00 15.93 2.18
N SER A 196 3.16 16.44 1.27
CA SER A 196 2.68 15.70 0.09
C SER A 196 3.75 15.19 -0.89
N PRO A 197 4.94 15.82 -0.99
CA PRO A 197 6.04 15.31 -1.80
C PRO A 197 6.70 14.06 -1.21
N PHE A 198 6.53 13.76 0.08
CA PHE A 198 7.19 12.61 0.71
C PHE A 198 6.75 11.29 0.07
N VAL A 199 7.72 10.42 -0.28
CA VAL A 199 7.45 9.11 -0.87
C VAL A 199 7.94 7.96 0.01
N GLY A 200 9.15 8.04 0.56
CA GLY A 200 9.73 6.97 1.37
C GLY A 200 11.18 7.23 1.76
N MET A 201 11.72 6.37 2.63
CA MET A 201 13.07 6.50 3.19
C MET A 201 13.75 5.15 3.35
N TRP A 202 15.08 5.15 3.40
CA TRP A 202 15.89 3.99 3.76
C TRP A 202 17.24 4.42 4.34
N CYS A 203 18.03 3.45 4.79
CA CYS A 203 19.38 3.64 5.32
C CYS A 203 20.33 2.62 4.68
N ASP A 204 21.59 3.01 4.45
CA ASP A 204 22.68 2.13 4.02
C ASP A 204 23.78 1.93 5.08
N GLY A 205 23.51 2.37 6.32
CA GLY A 205 24.44 2.32 7.46
C GLY A 205 25.35 3.54 7.58
N ARG A 206 25.52 4.32 6.50
CA ARG A 206 26.35 5.54 6.49
C ARG A 206 25.51 6.81 6.34
N ALA A 207 24.42 6.72 5.59
CA ALA A 207 23.50 7.81 5.38
C ALA A 207 22.05 7.33 5.43
N VAL A 208 21.17 8.24 5.84
CA VAL A 208 19.73 8.09 5.64
C VAL A 208 19.37 8.80 4.35
N PHE A 209 18.51 8.15 3.56
CA PHE A 209 18.02 8.62 2.28
C PHE A 209 16.51 8.85 2.37
N VAL A 210 16.04 9.91 1.71
CA VAL A 210 14.62 10.19 1.50
C VAL A 210 14.36 10.40 0.02
N VAL A 211 13.22 9.91 -0.46
CA VAL A 211 12.70 10.21 -1.79
C VAL A 211 11.55 11.19 -1.67
N LEU A 212 11.64 12.27 -2.43
CA LEU A 212 10.57 13.22 -2.64
C LEU A 212 10.13 13.19 -4.11
N ALA A 213 8.83 13.38 -4.33
CA ALA A 213 8.23 13.59 -5.64
C ALA A 213 7.41 14.90 -5.62
N PRO A 214 8.07 16.07 -5.77
CA PRO A 214 7.40 17.38 -5.73
C PRO A 214 6.35 17.53 -6.83
N GLN A 215 6.62 16.92 -7.99
CA GLN A 215 5.71 16.84 -9.11
C GLN A 215 5.63 15.40 -9.62
N VAL A 216 4.58 15.10 -10.39
CA VAL A 216 4.44 13.81 -11.05
C VAL A 216 5.61 13.64 -12.02
N GLY A 217 6.48 12.66 -11.73
CA GLY A 217 7.64 12.35 -12.56
C GLY A 217 8.98 12.87 -12.09
N GLU A 218 8.96 13.81 -11.16
CA GLU A 218 10.17 14.20 -10.47
C GLU A 218 10.45 13.17 -9.37
N MET A 219 11.70 12.76 -9.27
CA MET A 219 12.20 11.95 -8.19
C MET A 219 13.48 12.59 -7.67
N LEU A 220 13.42 13.12 -6.46
CA LEU A 220 14.56 13.70 -5.76
C LEU A 220 14.98 12.74 -4.66
N VAL A 221 16.23 12.31 -4.71
CA VAL A 221 16.88 11.47 -3.69
C VAL A 221 17.77 12.37 -2.85
N ILE A 222 17.38 12.60 -1.60
CA ILE A 222 18.14 13.44 -0.68
C ILE A 222 18.72 12.54 0.41
N SER A 223 19.94 12.82 0.84
CA SER A 223 20.57 12.07 1.92
C SER A 223 21.24 12.96 2.95
N THR A 224 21.31 12.47 4.18
CA THR A 224 22.07 13.06 5.29
C THR A 224 22.98 12.00 5.90
N PRO A 225 24.21 12.34 6.30
CA PRO A 225 25.07 11.40 7.00
C PRO A 225 24.43 10.95 8.33
N VAL A 226 24.71 9.71 8.71
CA VAL A 226 24.40 9.18 10.04
C VAL A 226 25.58 9.47 10.95
N GLU A 227 25.38 10.31 11.96
CA GLU A 227 26.39 10.66 12.94
C GLU A 227 25.97 10.13 14.31
N MET A 228 26.86 9.42 15.01
CA MET A 228 26.58 8.81 16.32
C MET A 228 25.30 7.95 16.32
N GLN A 229 25.06 7.20 15.23
CA GLN A 229 23.85 6.38 15.02
C GLN A 229 22.54 7.19 15.05
N ARG A 230 22.58 8.47 14.67
CA ARG A 230 21.43 9.39 14.75
C ARG A 230 21.27 10.25 13.50
N TYR A 231 20.05 10.71 13.30
CA TYR A 231 19.65 11.73 12.31
C TYR A 231 18.35 12.41 12.75
N TRP A 232 17.97 13.54 12.13
CA TRP A 232 16.67 14.15 12.40
C TRP A 232 15.55 13.42 11.65
N GLY A 233 14.60 12.89 12.42
CA GLY A 233 13.38 12.27 11.91
C GLY A 233 12.52 13.27 11.14
N LEU A 234 11.82 12.74 10.13
CA LEU A 234 10.87 13.47 9.32
C LEU A 234 9.42 13.21 9.75
N SER A 235 9.15 12.23 10.62
CA SER A 235 7.78 11.87 11.03
C SER A 235 7.07 12.96 11.84
N CYS A 236 7.82 13.87 12.44
CA CYS A 236 7.27 15.07 13.05
C CYS A 236 6.59 16.01 12.03
N ALA A 237 6.99 15.96 10.76
CA ALA A 237 6.39 16.68 9.63
C ALA A 237 5.49 15.78 8.76
N CYS A 238 5.96 14.57 8.42
CA CYS A 238 5.35 13.64 7.50
C CYS A 238 4.98 12.34 8.23
N PRO A 239 3.74 12.13 8.67
CA PRO A 239 3.37 10.92 9.42
C PRO A 239 3.77 9.59 8.75
N ALA A 240 3.75 9.54 7.41
CA ALA A 240 4.19 8.38 6.63
C ALA A 240 5.68 8.03 6.79
N ALA A 241 6.53 8.98 7.16
CA ALA A 241 7.95 8.74 7.43
C ALA A 241 8.16 7.83 8.65
N GLY A 242 7.22 7.81 9.60
CA GLY A 242 7.35 7.03 10.83
C GLY A 242 7.48 5.53 10.57
N VAL A 243 6.87 5.00 9.50
CA VAL A 243 7.03 3.59 9.11
C VAL A 243 8.49 3.29 8.77
N TYR A 244 9.09 4.14 7.93
CA TYR A 244 10.47 3.96 7.48
C TYR A 244 11.49 4.22 8.58
N GLU A 245 11.24 5.21 9.46
CA GLU A 245 12.10 5.48 10.62
C GLU A 245 12.19 4.26 11.54
N ARG A 246 11.07 3.60 11.81
CA ARG A 246 10.99 2.38 12.60
C ARG A 246 11.72 1.22 11.90
N MET A 247 11.53 1.04 10.59
CA MET A 247 12.29 0.03 9.82
C MET A 247 13.80 0.31 9.82
N ILE A 248 14.22 1.57 9.69
CA ILE A 248 15.63 1.99 9.74
C ILE A 248 16.23 1.64 11.11
N HIS A 249 15.51 1.94 12.19
CA HIS A 249 15.93 1.59 13.54
C HIS A 249 16.05 0.07 13.70
N ASP A 250 15.03 -0.71 13.33
CA ASP A 250 15.04 -2.17 13.51
C ASP A 250 16.15 -2.87 12.72
N LEU A 251 16.48 -2.35 11.53
CA LEU A 251 17.51 -2.94 10.66
C LEU A 251 18.93 -2.49 10.98
N TRP A 252 19.14 -1.22 11.35
CA TRP A 252 20.46 -0.61 11.43
C TRP A 252 20.84 -0.08 12.82
N GLY A 253 19.86 0.08 13.73
CA GLY A 253 20.07 0.71 15.03
C GLY A 253 20.22 2.23 14.96
N VAL A 254 19.81 2.83 13.85
CA VAL A 254 19.90 4.28 13.64
C VAL A 254 18.65 4.96 14.19
N GLU A 255 18.84 5.85 15.17
CA GLU A 255 17.78 6.57 15.87
C GLU A 255 17.36 7.84 15.11
N ALA A 256 16.07 7.98 14.86
CA ALA A 256 15.46 9.21 14.35
C ALA A 256 15.12 10.16 15.52
N LEU A 257 15.83 11.27 15.61
CA LEU A 257 15.55 12.35 16.57
C LEU A 257 14.20 12.98 16.23
N ASP A 258 13.37 13.25 17.24
CA ASP A 258 11.98 13.74 17.08
C ASP A 258 10.99 12.79 16.38
N ALA A 259 11.33 11.50 16.24
CA ALA A 259 10.37 10.53 15.71
C ALA A 259 9.11 10.44 16.58
N ARG A 260 7.94 10.43 15.91
CA ARG A 260 6.63 10.37 16.58
C ARG A 260 6.31 8.99 17.18
N ASP A 261 6.89 7.94 16.61
CA ASP A 261 6.65 6.55 17.02
C ASP A 261 7.97 5.78 17.00
N LEU A 262 8.34 5.23 18.15
CA LEU A 262 9.58 4.49 18.36
C LEU A 262 9.34 2.98 18.51
N ARG A 263 8.09 2.52 18.33
CA ARG A 263 7.78 1.09 18.43
C ARG A 263 8.44 0.32 17.27
N PRO A 264 8.81 -0.95 17.45
CA PRO A 264 9.32 -1.75 16.34
C PRO A 264 8.29 -1.89 15.22
N TRP A 265 8.74 -1.91 13.96
CA TRP A 265 7.92 -2.22 12.79
C TRP A 265 8.12 -3.66 12.32
N LEU A 266 9.38 -4.12 12.29
CA LEU A 266 9.79 -5.42 11.75
C LEU A 266 10.04 -6.46 12.84
N ASP A 267 10.80 -6.08 13.88
CA ASP A 267 11.21 -7.02 14.93
C ASP A 267 10.35 -6.87 16.19
N HIS A 268 9.43 -7.82 16.39
CA HIS A 268 8.59 -7.90 17.60
C HIS A 268 9.29 -8.59 18.77
N GLY A 269 10.62 -8.43 18.85
CA GLY A 269 11.52 -9.07 19.81
C GLY A 269 11.64 -10.58 19.62
N ALA A 270 11.53 -11.03 18.36
CA ALA A 270 11.64 -12.43 17.97
C ALA A 270 12.98 -12.74 17.29
N TRP A 271 13.72 -11.74 16.84
CA TRP A 271 15.01 -11.94 16.19
C TRP A 271 16.09 -12.28 17.22
N GLY A 272 16.99 -13.21 16.86
CA GLY A 272 18.12 -13.60 17.71
C GLY A 272 19.28 -12.60 17.72
N VAL A 273 19.13 -11.47 17.01
CA VAL A 273 20.17 -10.46 16.81
C VAL A 273 19.53 -9.07 16.70
N THR A 274 20.12 -8.07 17.34
CA THR A 274 19.73 -6.67 17.13
C THR A 274 20.34 -6.15 15.84
N TRP A 275 19.56 -5.38 15.09
CA TRP A 275 20.02 -4.57 13.96
C TRP A 275 20.86 -5.37 12.96
N PRO A 276 20.26 -6.36 12.27
CA PRO A 276 20.98 -7.35 11.47
C PRO A 276 21.81 -6.77 10.31
N LEU A 277 21.56 -5.51 9.92
CA LEU A 277 22.32 -4.83 8.87
C LEU A 277 23.42 -3.90 9.42
N SER A 278 23.46 -3.64 10.73
CA SER A 278 24.49 -2.82 11.36
C SER A 278 25.88 -3.45 11.26
N ASP A 279 26.94 -2.63 11.31
CA ASP A 279 28.32 -3.11 11.39
C ASP A 279 28.63 -3.83 12.71
N ARG A 280 27.77 -3.65 13.74
CA ARG A 280 27.94 -4.23 15.08
C ARG A 280 26.64 -4.88 15.57
N PRO A 281 26.21 -5.99 14.94
CA PRO A 281 25.03 -6.71 15.40
C PRO A 281 25.31 -7.41 16.74
N VAL A 282 24.37 -7.36 17.68
CA VAL A 282 24.52 -7.98 19.01
C VAL A 282 23.52 -9.12 19.16
N PRO A 283 23.94 -10.33 19.55
CA PRO A 283 23.02 -11.43 19.85
C PRO A 283 22.07 -11.07 20.99
N VAL A 284 20.78 -11.34 20.82
CA VAL A 284 19.76 -11.14 21.86
C VAL A 284 19.49 -12.47 22.56
N GLN A 285 19.55 -12.47 23.88
CA GLN A 285 19.14 -13.62 24.69
C GLN A 285 17.70 -13.42 25.17
N GLY A 286 16.79 -14.25 24.63
CA GLY A 286 15.38 -14.27 25.01
C GLY A 286 14.50 -13.51 24.01
N ALA A 287 13.29 -14.03 23.80
CA ALA A 287 12.26 -13.33 23.04
C ALA A 287 11.49 -12.41 23.99
N SER A 288 11.56 -11.11 23.75
CA SER A 288 10.68 -10.13 24.37
C SER A 288 9.49 -9.97 23.44
N VAL A 289 8.37 -10.64 23.69
CA VAL A 289 7.15 -10.39 22.90
C VAL A 289 6.78 -8.93 23.10
N ALA A 290 6.72 -8.16 22.01
CA ALA A 290 6.33 -6.76 22.06
C ALA A 290 5.04 -6.60 22.90
N GLU A 291 5.10 -5.79 23.96
CA GLU A 291 3.92 -5.55 24.80
C GLU A 291 2.96 -4.60 24.07
N PHE A 292 1.75 -5.08 23.82
CA PHE A 292 0.69 -4.26 23.27
C PHE A 292 0.24 -3.25 24.33
N ARG A 293 0.56 -1.97 24.13
CA ARG A 293 0.09 -0.90 25.04
C ARG A 293 -1.43 -0.98 25.15
N GLU A 294 -1.94 -1.25 26.33
CA GLU A 294 -3.37 -1.17 26.60
C GLU A 294 -3.85 0.25 26.29
N VAL A 295 -4.92 0.38 25.50
CA VAL A 295 -5.59 1.67 25.36
C VAL A 295 -6.43 1.83 26.62
N ALA A 296 -5.80 2.30 27.70
CA ALA A 296 -6.39 2.38 29.03
C ALA A 296 -7.72 3.17 29.03
N GLU A 297 -7.91 4.06 28.07
CA GLU A 297 -9.15 4.82 27.86
C GLU A 297 -10.29 3.95 27.31
N VAL A 298 -10.00 2.99 26.44
CA VAL A 298 -10.97 2.04 25.87
C VAL A 298 -11.42 1.03 26.94
N MET A 299 -10.46 0.50 27.71
CA MET A 299 -10.77 -0.41 28.82
C MET A 299 -11.57 0.31 29.92
N ARG A 300 -11.26 1.59 30.19
CA ARG A 300 -12.03 2.43 31.13
C ARG A 300 -13.46 2.72 30.66
N ALA A 301 -13.71 2.77 29.36
CA ALA A 301 -15.04 2.95 28.78
C ALA A 301 -15.83 1.64 28.61
N GLY A 302 -15.30 0.49 29.05
CA GLY A 302 -15.95 -0.82 28.87
C GLY A 302 -15.89 -1.34 27.44
N GLY A 303 -14.92 -0.89 26.63
CA GLY A 303 -14.74 -1.34 25.25
C GLY A 303 -13.97 -2.64 25.09
N THR A 304 -14.06 -3.22 23.90
CA THR A 304 -13.37 -4.47 23.54
C THR A 304 -12.19 -4.16 22.63
N ILE A 305 -11.11 -4.91 22.80
CA ILE A 305 -10.00 -4.94 21.83
C ILE A 305 -10.25 -6.13 20.90
N CYS A 306 -10.33 -5.87 19.60
CA CYS A 306 -10.45 -6.92 18.58
C CYS A 306 -9.12 -7.05 17.84
N GLU A 307 -8.65 -8.27 17.68
CA GLU A 307 -7.34 -8.57 17.10
C GLU A 307 -7.54 -9.50 15.90
N TYR A 308 -6.94 -9.14 14.76
CA TYR A 308 -6.99 -9.89 13.52
C TYR A 308 -5.57 -10.23 13.08
N GLY A 309 -5.34 -11.49 12.69
CA GLY A 309 -4.01 -11.99 12.32
C GLY A 309 -3.11 -12.28 13.55
N PRO A 310 -1.78 -12.45 13.36
CA PRO A 310 -1.06 -12.42 12.09
C PRO A 310 -1.32 -13.65 11.21
N ALA A 311 -1.87 -14.72 11.79
CA ALA A 311 -2.32 -15.91 11.07
C ALA A 311 -3.82 -16.10 11.27
N ASP A 312 -4.62 -15.77 10.26
CA ASP A 312 -6.08 -15.88 10.30
C ASP A 312 -6.63 -17.06 9.46
N GLY A 313 -5.72 -17.92 8.96
CA GLY A 313 -6.06 -19.05 8.09
C GLY A 313 -6.33 -18.66 6.63
N GLY A 314 -6.21 -17.39 6.27
CA GLY A 314 -6.31 -16.91 4.90
C GLY A 314 -5.05 -17.16 4.07
N PHE A 315 -5.18 -17.09 2.74
CA PHE A 315 -4.06 -17.22 1.78
C PHE A 315 -3.35 -15.89 1.49
N HIS A 316 -3.44 -14.90 2.38
CA HIS A 316 -2.78 -13.60 2.22
C HIS A 316 -1.54 -13.51 3.12
N ALA A 317 -0.64 -12.57 2.80
CA ALA A 317 0.55 -12.36 3.61
C ALA A 317 0.17 -11.96 5.05
N PRO A 318 0.89 -12.45 6.07
CA PRO A 318 0.53 -12.23 7.45
C PRO A 318 0.68 -10.75 7.82
N ALA A 319 -0.34 -10.21 8.49
CA ALA A 319 -0.35 -8.89 9.09
C ALA A 319 -1.24 -8.93 10.33
N TYR A 320 -0.90 -8.14 11.34
CA TYR A 320 -1.70 -8.05 12.56
C TYR A 320 -2.39 -6.69 12.61
N LEU A 321 -3.71 -6.70 12.81
CA LEU A 321 -4.52 -5.50 12.97
C LEU A 321 -5.18 -5.53 14.34
N ARG A 322 -4.95 -4.46 15.12
CA ARG A 322 -5.61 -4.24 16.40
C ARG A 322 -6.64 -3.13 16.27
N LEU A 323 -7.85 -3.41 16.72
CA LEU A 323 -8.94 -2.45 16.79
C LEU A 323 -9.36 -2.24 18.24
N ALA A 324 -9.63 -0.99 18.59
CA ALA A 324 -10.32 -0.63 19.81
C ALA A 324 -11.79 -0.30 19.50
N VAL A 325 -12.72 -1.03 20.10
CA VAL A 325 -14.15 -0.96 19.80
C VAL A 325 -14.97 -0.87 21.09
N PRO A 326 -15.25 0.33 21.61
CA PRO A 326 -16.26 0.51 22.65
C PRO A 326 -17.65 0.29 22.07
N GLY A 327 -18.15 -0.95 22.20
CA GLY A 327 -19.42 -1.37 21.61
C GLY A 327 -19.23 -1.85 20.17
N ALA A 328 -19.73 -1.08 19.19
CA ALA A 328 -19.75 -1.49 17.78
C ALA A 328 -19.01 -0.52 16.83
N ARG A 329 -18.45 0.59 17.34
CA ARG A 329 -17.69 1.56 16.53
C ARG A 329 -16.22 1.54 16.88
N VAL A 330 -15.39 1.59 15.85
CA VAL A 330 -13.93 1.62 15.99
C VAL A 330 -13.48 3.02 16.41
N VAL A 331 -12.78 3.14 17.53
CA VAL A 331 -12.17 4.42 17.97
C VAL A 331 -10.69 4.51 17.62
N ASP A 332 -10.04 3.36 17.47
CA ASP A 332 -8.64 3.29 17.04
C ASP A 332 -8.36 1.99 16.28
N ALA A 333 -7.49 2.09 15.28
CA ALA A 333 -7.07 0.99 14.43
C ALA A 333 -5.56 1.09 14.21
N GLN A 334 -4.83 -0.01 14.39
CA GLN A 334 -3.37 -0.03 14.29
C GLN A 334 -2.88 -1.30 13.60
N TRP A 335 -2.12 -1.12 12.53
CA TRP A 335 -1.36 -2.20 11.89
C TRP A 335 -0.07 -2.47 12.63
N TRP A 336 0.20 -3.75 12.85
CA TRP A 336 1.48 -4.27 13.30
C TRP A 336 1.99 -5.21 12.22
N MET A 337 3.13 -4.81 11.67
CA MET A 337 3.69 -5.34 10.43
C MET A 337 4.92 -6.18 10.73
N GLY A 338 5.78 -6.49 9.77
CA GLY A 338 7.00 -7.26 10.00
C GLY A 338 6.86 -8.78 9.92
N TYR A 339 5.65 -9.34 10.04
CA TYR A 339 5.42 -10.79 9.95
C TYR A 339 5.69 -11.36 8.54
N ALA A 340 5.64 -10.52 7.50
CA ALA A 340 5.97 -10.90 6.14
C ALA A 340 7.40 -10.48 5.74
N HIS A 341 8.22 -9.96 6.66
CA HIS A 341 9.57 -9.53 6.36
C HIS A 341 10.46 -10.69 5.92
N ARG A 342 11.09 -10.57 4.74
CA ARG A 342 11.95 -11.62 4.16
C ARG A 342 13.40 -11.18 3.98
N GLY A 343 13.72 -9.94 4.35
CA GLY A 343 15.03 -9.34 4.15
C GLY A 343 15.37 -9.19 2.66
N ILE A 344 14.38 -8.87 1.81
CA ILE A 344 14.59 -8.83 0.35
C ILE A 344 15.63 -7.76 -0.02
N GLY A 345 15.55 -6.57 0.57
CA GLY A 345 16.52 -5.50 0.31
C GLY A 345 17.95 -5.89 0.70
N ALA A 346 18.11 -6.68 1.77
CA ALA A 346 19.42 -7.20 2.19
C ALA A 346 19.95 -8.26 1.20
N ARG A 347 19.09 -9.19 0.76
CA ARG A 347 19.44 -10.25 -0.21
C ARG A 347 19.77 -9.71 -1.60
N MET A 348 19.26 -8.53 -1.94
CA MET A 348 19.58 -7.87 -3.21
C MET A 348 21.00 -7.28 -3.21
N ARG A 349 21.60 -6.96 -2.05
CA ARG A 349 22.97 -6.41 -2.00
C ARG A 349 23.99 -7.45 -2.43
N GLY A 350 24.87 -7.08 -3.34
CA GLY A 350 25.88 -7.96 -3.96
C GLY A 350 25.32 -8.92 -5.01
N SER A 351 24.02 -8.85 -5.32
CA SER A 351 23.42 -9.69 -6.36
C SER A 351 23.66 -9.12 -7.76
N ASP A 352 23.71 -10.01 -8.77
CA ASP A 352 23.68 -9.59 -10.17
C ASP A 352 22.27 -9.10 -10.58
N PRO A 353 22.13 -8.37 -11.71
CA PRO A 353 20.83 -7.85 -12.15
C PRO A 353 19.74 -8.92 -12.30
N ALA A 354 20.09 -10.12 -12.77
CA ALA A 354 19.12 -11.19 -12.97
C ALA A 354 18.60 -11.74 -11.64
N GLN A 355 19.48 -11.91 -10.65
CA GLN A 355 19.12 -12.32 -9.29
C GLN A 355 18.31 -11.22 -8.59
N ALA A 356 18.70 -9.96 -8.74
CA ALA A 356 17.97 -8.82 -8.18
C ALA A 356 16.52 -8.78 -8.73
N LEU A 357 16.34 -8.96 -10.04
CA LEU A 357 15.00 -9.02 -10.66
C LEU A 357 14.17 -10.20 -10.15
N ARG A 358 14.79 -11.38 -9.96
CA ARG A 358 14.09 -12.52 -9.34
C ARG A 358 13.62 -12.20 -7.92
N LEU A 359 14.43 -11.50 -7.13
CA LEU A 359 14.01 -11.08 -5.79
C LEU A 359 12.87 -10.04 -5.87
N ALA A 360 12.95 -9.08 -6.78
CA ALA A 360 11.93 -8.05 -6.97
C ALA A 360 10.57 -8.64 -7.37
N ALA A 361 10.57 -9.67 -8.21
CA ALA A 361 9.36 -10.40 -8.62
C ALA A 361 8.59 -11.03 -7.44
N ARG A 362 9.23 -11.17 -6.28
CA ARG A 362 8.72 -11.85 -5.09
C ARG A 362 8.49 -10.90 -3.91
N ILE A 363 8.54 -9.58 -4.11
CA ILE A 363 8.19 -8.60 -3.07
C ILE A 363 6.69 -8.59 -2.85
N ASP A 364 5.93 -8.31 -3.92
CA ASP A 364 4.48 -8.29 -3.92
C ASP A 364 3.95 -9.16 -5.07
N GLY A 365 3.22 -10.22 -4.74
CA GLY A 365 2.60 -11.10 -5.75
C GLY A 365 1.51 -10.41 -6.57
N ALA A 366 1.00 -9.26 -6.12
CA ALA A 366 0.02 -8.45 -6.82
C ALA A 366 0.64 -7.38 -7.74
N ALA A 367 1.95 -7.12 -7.61
CA ALA A 367 2.68 -6.08 -8.34
C ALA A 367 4.08 -6.57 -8.80
N SER A 368 4.19 -7.88 -9.09
CA SER A 368 5.43 -8.57 -9.41
C SER A 368 6.13 -7.98 -10.64
N VAL A 369 5.38 -7.72 -11.71
CA VAL A 369 5.93 -7.13 -12.94
C VAL A 369 6.33 -5.69 -12.68
N ALA A 370 5.50 -4.92 -11.96
CA ALA A 370 5.79 -3.52 -11.67
C ALA A 370 7.09 -3.35 -10.86
N HIS A 371 7.34 -4.21 -9.86
CA HIS A 371 8.60 -4.23 -9.12
C HIS A 371 9.80 -4.56 -10.03
N GLN A 372 9.68 -5.60 -10.86
CA GLN A 372 10.76 -5.95 -11.79
C GLN A 372 11.04 -4.83 -12.79
N ALA A 373 10.01 -4.21 -13.36
CA ALA A 373 10.14 -3.13 -14.33
C ALA A 373 10.76 -1.86 -13.71
N ALA A 374 10.35 -1.49 -12.50
CA ALA A 374 10.92 -0.35 -11.80
C ALA A 374 12.40 -0.58 -11.44
N LEU A 375 12.75 -1.78 -10.97
CA LEU A 375 14.14 -2.14 -10.67
C LEU A 375 15.01 -2.21 -11.93
N ALA A 376 14.52 -2.84 -13.02
CA ALA A 376 15.23 -2.91 -14.29
C ALA A 376 15.60 -1.51 -14.79
N ARG A 377 14.64 -0.59 -14.79
CA ARG A 377 14.85 0.82 -15.15
C ARG A 377 15.91 1.50 -14.29
N ALA A 378 15.88 1.28 -12.98
CA ALA A 378 16.84 1.88 -12.08
C ALA A 378 18.27 1.41 -12.40
N MET A 379 18.45 0.10 -12.66
CA MET A 379 19.74 -0.45 -13.04
C MET A 379 20.17 0.02 -14.45
N GLU A 380 19.24 0.11 -15.39
CA GLU A 380 19.50 0.58 -16.76
C GLU A 380 19.94 2.04 -16.75
N GLN A 381 19.27 2.89 -15.97
CA GLN A 381 19.69 4.28 -15.78
C GLN A 381 21.07 4.36 -15.11
N ALA A 382 21.32 3.55 -14.08
CA ALA A 382 22.61 3.54 -13.38
C ALA A 382 23.78 3.21 -14.31
N LEU A 383 23.55 2.35 -15.30
CA LEU A 383 24.55 1.87 -16.25
C LEU A 383 24.47 2.57 -17.61
N ARG A 384 23.62 3.61 -17.72
CA ARG A 384 23.39 4.39 -18.95
C ARG A 384 23.05 3.52 -20.15
N GLN A 385 22.29 2.46 -19.91
CA GLN A 385 21.85 1.54 -20.94
C GLN A 385 20.52 2.01 -21.54
N GLU A 386 20.52 2.22 -22.85
CA GLU A 386 19.31 2.50 -23.60
C GLU A 386 18.50 1.22 -23.84
N VAL A 387 17.17 1.32 -23.70
CA VAL A 387 16.24 0.21 -23.87
C VAL A 387 15.40 0.45 -25.11
N ALA A 388 15.30 -0.56 -25.98
CA ALA A 388 14.51 -0.47 -27.20
C ALA A 388 13.02 -0.23 -26.88
N GLY A 389 12.34 0.54 -27.74
CA GLY A 389 10.91 0.85 -27.58
C GLY A 389 10.02 -0.39 -27.50
N GLN A 390 10.40 -1.47 -28.19
CA GLN A 390 9.71 -2.76 -28.09
C GLN A 390 9.79 -3.35 -26.67
N VAL A 391 10.96 -3.35 -26.04
CA VAL A 391 11.14 -3.88 -24.67
C VAL A 391 10.29 -3.06 -23.69
N ALA A 392 10.27 -1.73 -23.85
CA ALA A 392 9.42 -0.86 -23.05
C ALA A 392 7.92 -1.18 -23.24
N ALA A 393 7.48 -1.41 -24.47
CA ALA A 393 6.10 -1.80 -24.78
C ALA A 393 5.75 -3.20 -24.22
N THR A 394 6.66 -4.16 -24.27
CA THR A 394 6.48 -5.50 -23.68
C THR A 394 6.36 -5.41 -22.15
N ARG A 395 7.16 -4.57 -21.49
CA ARG A 395 7.01 -4.30 -20.05
C ARG A 395 5.65 -3.67 -19.73
N ALA A 396 5.21 -2.71 -20.53
CA ALA A 396 3.88 -2.09 -20.35
C ALA A 396 2.75 -3.12 -20.50
N MET A 397 2.83 -3.99 -21.50
CA MET A 397 1.89 -5.10 -21.71
C MET A 397 1.81 -6.02 -20.49
N PHE A 398 2.95 -6.48 -19.96
CA PHE A 398 2.95 -7.32 -18.77
C PHE A 398 2.38 -6.60 -17.54
N CYS A 399 2.72 -5.31 -17.34
CA CYS A 399 2.16 -4.51 -16.27
C CYS A 399 0.64 -4.40 -16.38
N GLU A 400 0.07 -4.24 -17.58
CA GLU A 400 -1.38 -4.11 -17.75
C GLU A 400 -2.11 -5.46 -17.61
N LEU A 401 -1.50 -6.58 -18.02
CA LEU A 401 -2.04 -7.93 -17.72
C LEU A 401 -2.09 -8.20 -16.21
N GLU A 402 -0.99 -7.91 -15.50
CA GLU A 402 -0.93 -7.98 -14.03
C GLU A 402 -1.98 -7.06 -13.40
N ARG A 403 -2.11 -5.83 -13.90
CA ARG A 403 -3.08 -4.84 -13.41
C ARG A 403 -4.50 -5.35 -13.52
N VAL A 404 -4.92 -5.88 -14.67
CA VAL A 404 -6.28 -6.42 -14.82
C VAL A 404 -6.51 -7.57 -13.84
N ALA A 405 -5.57 -8.52 -13.73
CA ALA A 405 -5.71 -9.65 -12.83
C ALA A 405 -5.81 -9.23 -11.35
N THR A 406 -4.97 -8.28 -10.91
CA THR A 406 -4.96 -7.78 -9.53
C THR A 406 -6.18 -6.91 -9.22
N VAL A 407 -6.61 -6.06 -10.14
CA VAL A 407 -7.80 -5.21 -9.94
C VAL A 407 -9.06 -6.08 -9.85
N LEU A 408 -9.18 -7.13 -10.66
CA LEU A 408 -10.28 -8.09 -10.55
C LEU A 408 -10.25 -8.86 -9.23
N PHE A 409 -9.06 -9.19 -8.73
CA PHE A 409 -8.89 -9.79 -7.40
C PHE A 409 -9.38 -8.85 -6.28
N ASP A 410 -8.98 -7.58 -6.32
CA ASP A 410 -9.37 -6.59 -5.31
C ASP A 410 -10.88 -6.33 -5.33
N VAL A 411 -11.49 -6.14 -6.51
CA VAL A 411 -12.94 -5.94 -6.66
C VAL A 411 -13.71 -7.17 -6.16
N GLY A 412 -13.25 -8.37 -6.53
CA GLY A 412 -13.85 -9.62 -6.07
C GLY A 412 -13.76 -9.80 -4.55
N GLY A 413 -12.61 -9.44 -3.95
CA GLY A 413 -12.41 -9.52 -2.50
C GLY A 413 -13.29 -8.56 -1.71
N VAL A 414 -13.53 -7.35 -2.21
CA VAL A 414 -14.52 -6.43 -1.61
C VAL A 414 -15.94 -6.97 -1.73
N ALA A 415 -16.29 -7.54 -2.90
CA ALA A 415 -17.59 -8.16 -3.11
C ALA A 415 -17.84 -9.35 -2.17
N GLU A 416 -16.84 -10.21 -2.00
CA GLU A 416 -16.89 -11.35 -1.07
C GLU A 416 -17.06 -10.87 0.38
N ALA A 417 -16.28 -9.89 0.82
CA ALA A 417 -16.39 -9.31 2.16
C ALA A 417 -17.77 -8.69 2.44
N ALA A 418 -18.44 -8.17 1.40
CA ALA A 418 -19.78 -7.61 1.50
C ALA A 418 -20.91 -8.63 1.24
N GLY A 419 -20.58 -9.89 0.97
CA GLY A 419 -21.56 -10.95 0.67
C GLY A 419 -22.15 -10.95 -0.74
N ASP A 420 -21.63 -10.15 -1.68
CA ASP A 420 -22.02 -10.18 -3.10
C ASP A 420 -21.29 -11.32 -3.84
N VAL A 421 -21.78 -12.54 -3.61
CA VAL A 421 -21.24 -13.77 -4.20
C VAL A 421 -21.28 -13.76 -5.73
N ARG A 422 -22.26 -13.07 -6.33
CA ARG A 422 -22.40 -13.04 -7.79
C ARG A 422 -21.28 -12.21 -8.42
N LEU A 423 -21.06 -11.00 -7.92
CA LEU A 423 -19.96 -10.15 -8.39
C LEU A 423 -18.60 -10.79 -8.12
N ALA A 424 -18.40 -11.37 -6.93
CA ALA A 424 -17.16 -12.04 -6.57
C ALA A 424 -16.81 -13.20 -7.53
N ARG A 425 -17.80 -14.03 -7.90
CA ARG A 425 -17.59 -15.16 -8.82
C ARG A 425 -17.28 -14.69 -10.24
N GLU A 426 -17.94 -13.66 -10.74
CA GLU A 426 -17.64 -13.10 -12.07
C GLU A 426 -16.24 -12.49 -12.11
N CYS A 427 -15.81 -11.80 -11.05
CA CYS A 427 -14.43 -11.32 -10.91
C CYS A 427 -13.42 -12.47 -10.92
N ALA A 428 -13.69 -13.54 -10.17
CA ALA A 428 -12.82 -14.72 -10.11
C ALA A 428 -12.70 -15.42 -11.47
N GLN A 429 -13.79 -15.58 -12.21
CA GLN A 429 -13.78 -16.15 -13.56
C GLN A 429 -13.00 -15.27 -14.54
N ALA A 430 -13.23 -13.95 -14.51
CA ALA A 430 -12.52 -13.03 -15.38
C ALA A 430 -11.01 -13.02 -15.08
N ARG A 431 -10.64 -13.05 -13.80
CA ARG A 431 -9.24 -13.15 -13.38
C ARG A 431 -8.63 -14.47 -13.83
N GLU A 432 -9.33 -15.58 -13.65
CA GLU A 432 -8.84 -16.89 -14.11
C GLU A 432 -8.58 -16.91 -15.61
N HIS A 433 -9.44 -16.27 -16.41
CA HIS A 433 -9.23 -16.15 -17.85
C HIS A 433 -7.93 -15.40 -18.20
N VAL A 434 -7.61 -14.31 -17.48
CA VAL A 434 -6.33 -13.59 -17.64
C VAL A 434 -5.15 -14.51 -17.27
N LEU A 435 -5.22 -15.21 -16.14
CA LEU A 435 -4.12 -16.09 -15.69
C LEU A 435 -3.91 -17.29 -16.60
N ALA A 436 -5.00 -17.86 -17.13
CA ALA A 436 -4.95 -18.94 -18.12
C ALA A 436 -4.36 -18.46 -19.44
N PHE A 437 -4.69 -17.24 -19.87
CA PHE A 437 -4.05 -16.58 -21.01
C PHE A 437 -2.54 -16.43 -20.78
N CYS A 438 -2.12 -15.86 -19.64
CA CYS A 438 -0.71 -15.70 -19.30
C CYS A 438 0.03 -17.05 -19.31
N TYR A 439 -0.58 -18.10 -18.76
CA TYR A 439 0.00 -19.44 -18.80
C TYR A 439 0.16 -19.98 -20.21
N ALA A 440 -0.86 -19.82 -21.06
CA ALA A 440 -0.82 -20.32 -22.42
C ALA A 440 0.11 -19.50 -23.33
N ALA A 441 0.29 -18.21 -23.08
CA ALA A 441 1.16 -17.34 -23.87
C ALA A 441 2.63 -17.36 -23.41
N PHE A 442 2.87 -17.40 -22.10
CA PHE A 442 4.21 -17.19 -21.51
C PHE A 442 4.68 -18.35 -20.62
N GLY A 443 3.89 -19.41 -20.51
CA GLY A 443 4.19 -20.56 -19.63
C GLY A 443 4.02 -20.28 -18.14
N ARG A 444 3.52 -19.10 -17.75
CA ARG A 444 3.45 -18.65 -16.36
C ARG A 444 2.09 -18.02 -16.05
N ARG A 445 1.44 -18.49 -14.98
CA ARG A 445 0.16 -17.92 -14.52
C ARG A 445 0.35 -16.54 -13.92
N MET A 446 1.29 -16.45 -12.96
CA MET A 446 1.77 -15.19 -12.43
C MET A 446 3.02 -14.77 -13.20
N LEU A 447 3.07 -13.52 -13.61
CA LEU A 447 4.13 -12.97 -14.46
C LEU A 447 5.42 -12.65 -13.66
N MET A 448 5.84 -13.58 -12.81
CA MET A 448 7.13 -13.54 -12.14
C MET A 448 8.25 -13.82 -13.15
N ASP A 449 9.39 -13.15 -12.99
CA ASP A 449 10.63 -13.36 -13.76
C ASP A 449 10.49 -13.13 -15.28
N VAL A 450 9.54 -12.29 -15.72
CA VAL A 450 9.29 -11.99 -17.15
C VAL A 450 10.03 -10.75 -17.64
N VAL A 451 10.52 -9.93 -16.71
CA VAL A 451 11.32 -8.73 -17.05
C VAL A 451 12.78 -9.09 -16.91
N THR A 452 13.54 -8.81 -17.96
CA THR A 452 15.00 -8.95 -18.00
C THR A 452 15.65 -7.57 -18.10
N PHE A 453 16.87 -7.47 -17.60
CA PHE A 453 17.71 -6.28 -17.72
C PHE A 453 18.17 -6.11 -19.17
N GLY A 454 18.00 -4.91 -19.74
CA GLY A 454 18.21 -4.64 -21.18
C GLY A 454 17.06 -5.20 -22.04
N GLY A 455 16.84 -6.51 -21.94
CA GLY A 455 15.74 -7.26 -22.56
C GLY A 455 15.80 -7.35 -24.08
N ASP A 456 15.20 -8.43 -24.61
CA ASP A 456 15.09 -8.70 -26.05
C ASP A 456 13.65 -8.52 -26.58
N GLY A 457 12.66 -8.41 -25.69
CA GLY A 457 11.26 -8.30 -26.03
C GLY A 457 10.65 -9.61 -26.59
N GLY A 458 11.25 -10.77 -26.33
CA GLY A 458 10.92 -12.05 -26.98
C GLY A 458 9.45 -12.50 -26.88
N ASP A 459 8.74 -12.10 -25.81
CA ASP A 459 7.33 -12.47 -25.58
C ASP A 459 6.31 -11.63 -26.36
N ALA A 460 6.76 -10.62 -27.12
CA ALA A 460 5.89 -9.72 -27.87
C ALA A 460 4.98 -10.45 -28.88
N ALA A 461 5.55 -11.41 -29.62
CA ALA A 461 4.83 -12.14 -30.67
C ALA A 461 3.76 -13.08 -30.08
N ALA A 462 4.08 -13.73 -28.95
CA ALA A 462 3.16 -14.64 -28.27
C ALA A 462 1.89 -13.91 -27.82
N PHE A 463 2.03 -12.72 -27.24
CA PHE A 463 0.90 -11.87 -26.90
C PHE A 463 0.14 -11.38 -28.13
N ALA A 464 0.85 -10.78 -29.09
CA ALA A 464 0.23 -10.12 -30.24
C ALA A 464 -0.69 -11.05 -31.04
N SER A 465 -0.31 -12.33 -31.18
CA SER A 465 -1.11 -13.34 -31.91
C SER A 465 -2.50 -13.61 -31.30
N ARG A 466 -2.72 -13.27 -30.02
CA ARG A 466 -3.93 -13.60 -29.26
C ARG A 466 -4.55 -12.41 -28.54
N ALA A 467 -4.00 -11.20 -28.73
CA ALA A 467 -4.40 -10.00 -28.03
C ALA A 467 -5.88 -9.64 -28.27
N GLU A 468 -6.35 -9.72 -29.52
CA GLU A 468 -7.73 -9.39 -29.88
C GLU A 468 -8.75 -10.34 -29.22
N GLU A 469 -8.44 -11.64 -29.20
CA GLU A 469 -9.29 -12.69 -28.61
C GLU A 469 -9.49 -12.43 -27.11
N VAL A 470 -8.38 -12.31 -26.36
CA VAL A 470 -8.42 -12.12 -24.91
C VAL A 470 -9.06 -10.78 -24.54
N CYS A 471 -8.74 -9.71 -25.27
CA CYS A 471 -9.32 -8.39 -25.00
C CYS A 471 -10.83 -8.37 -25.28
N THR A 472 -11.29 -9.04 -26.34
CA THR A 472 -12.73 -9.11 -26.66
C THR A 472 -13.52 -9.84 -25.59
N TRP A 473 -13.02 -10.99 -25.14
CA TRP A 473 -13.68 -11.72 -24.04
C TRP A 473 -13.73 -10.89 -22.75
N LEU A 474 -12.60 -10.27 -22.38
CA LEU A 474 -12.50 -9.46 -21.17
C LEU A 474 -13.34 -8.18 -21.23
N ARG A 475 -13.50 -7.55 -22.41
CA ARG A 475 -14.43 -6.43 -22.60
C ARG A 475 -15.86 -6.84 -22.29
N GLY A 476 -16.28 -8.02 -22.76
CA GLY A 476 -17.60 -8.58 -22.42
C GLY A 476 -17.75 -8.87 -20.92
N ALA A 477 -16.72 -9.43 -20.28
CA ALA A 477 -16.72 -9.66 -18.83
C ALA A 477 -16.78 -8.34 -18.04
N HIS A 478 -15.99 -7.35 -18.43
CA HIS A 478 -15.98 -6.03 -17.81
C HIS A 478 -17.35 -5.35 -17.87
N ALA A 479 -18.03 -5.39 -19.02
CA ALA A 479 -19.39 -4.84 -19.15
C ALA A 479 -20.40 -5.52 -18.20
N ARG A 480 -20.30 -6.86 -18.03
CA ARG A 480 -21.10 -7.59 -17.04
C ARG A 480 -20.79 -7.15 -15.62
N LEU A 481 -19.51 -7.05 -15.26
CA LEU A 481 -19.08 -6.62 -13.92
C LEU A 481 -19.61 -5.22 -13.58
N GLU A 482 -19.52 -4.27 -14.51
CA GLU A 482 -20.06 -2.92 -14.31
C GLU A 482 -21.59 -2.95 -14.12
N ALA A 483 -22.31 -3.74 -14.93
CA ALA A 483 -23.77 -3.87 -14.82
C ALA A 483 -24.20 -4.48 -13.47
N LEU A 484 -23.45 -5.48 -12.98
CA LEU A 484 -23.67 -6.08 -11.65
C LEU A 484 -23.45 -5.06 -10.54
N TYR A 485 -22.32 -4.36 -10.60
CA TYR A 485 -21.93 -3.42 -9.58
C TYR A 485 -22.91 -2.23 -9.47
N ARG A 486 -23.35 -1.69 -10.62
CA ARG A 486 -24.27 -0.54 -10.70
C ARG A 486 -25.74 -0.90 -10.55
N HIS A 487 -26.09 -2.18 -10.50
CA HIS A 487 -27.48 -2.60 -10.33
C HIS A 487 -28.08 -1.91 -9.08
N PRO A 488 -29.37 -1.52 -9.06
CA PRO A 488 -29.96 -0.84 -7.89
C PRO A 488 -29.88 -1.65 -6.58
N ARG A 489 -29.76 -2.98 -6.69
CA ARG A 489 -29.50 -3.91 -5.58
C ARG A 489 -28.08 -4.48 -5.58
N GLY A 490 -27.18 -3.86 -6.35
CA GLY A 490 -25.78 -4.23 -6.47
C GLY A 490 -24.94 -3.57 -5.39
N LEU A 491 -23.69 -4.01 -5.31
CA LEU A 491 -22.76 -3.61 -4.25
C LEU A 491 -22.52 -2.09 -4.15
N GLY A 492 -22.55 -1.35 -5.27
CA GLY A 492 -22.20 0.07 -5.28
C GLY A 492 -23.06 0.95 -4.37
N GLY A 493 -24.34 0.61 -4.20
CA GLY A 493 -25.22 1.31 -3.25
C GLY A 493 -24.93 0.97 -1.79
N LEU A 494 -24.48 -0.26 -1.51
CA LEU A 494 -24.27 -0.78 -0.15
C LEU A 494 -22.98 -0.27 0.49
N VAL A 495 -21.94 -0.05 -0.32
CA VAL A 495 -20.60 0.34 0.17
C VAL A 495 -20.35 1.85 0.13
N ARG A 496 -21.34 2.63 -0.31
CA ARG A 496 -21.24 4.09 -0.39
C ARG A 496 -21.18 4.69 1.01
N GLY A 497 -20.27 5.63 1.20
CA GLY A 497 -20.02 6.32 2.47
C GLY A 497 -19.19 5.51 3.47
N LEU A 498 -18.81 4.27 3.17
CA LEU A 498 -17.97 3.46 4.04
C LEU A 498 -16.49 3.79 3.85
N GLY A 499 -15.74 3.86 4.96
CA GLY A 499 -14.28 3.97 4.93
C GLY A 499 -13.76 5.19 4.16
N VAL A 500 -14.28 6.38 4.48
CA VAL A 500 -13.94 7.63 3.79
C VAL A 500 -12.51 8.07 4.14
N LEU A 501 -11.70 8.35 3.12
CA LEU A 501 -10.43 9.04 3.25
C LEU A 501 -10.55 10.42 2.58
N SER A 502 -10.37 11.49 3.35
CA SER A 502 -10.43 12.85 2.80
C SER A 502 -9.25 13.15 1.88
N ALA A 503 -9.44 14.08 0.93
CA ALA A 503 -8.37 14.53 0.04
C ALA A 503 -7.17 15.13 0.80
N ASP A 504 -7.44 15.87 1.87
CA ASP A 504 -6.40 16.43 2.72
C ASP A 504 -5.57 15.35 3.40
N MET A 505 -6.21 14.29 3.90
CA MET A 505 -5.49 13.19 4.54
C MET A 505 -4.72 12.36 3.52
N ALA A 506 -5.33 12.08 2.36
CA ALA A 506 -4.65 11.43 1.24
C ALA A 506 -3.39 12.21 0.80
N ARG A 507 -3.48 13.55 0.79
CA ARG A 507 -2.34 14.43 0.52
C ARG A 507 -1.28 14.32 1.62
N GLN A 508 -1.68 14.45 2.89
CA GLN A 508 -0.77 14.43 4.04
C GLN A 508 0.04 13.13 4.16
N LEU A 509 -0.59 12.00 3.80
CA LEU A 509 0.03 10.68 3.87
C LEU A 509 0.83 10.31 2.61
N GLY A 510 0.84 11.15 1.57
CA GLY A 510 1.55 10.81 0.35
C GLY A 510 0.94 9.65 -0.44
N VAL A 511 -0.34 9.28 -0.21
CA VAL A 511 -0.92 8.10 -0.89
C VAL A 511 -0.94 8.30 -2.40
N THR A 512 -0.70 7.22 -3.14
CA THR A 512 -0.70 7.19 -4.62
C THR A 512 -1.68 6.15 -5.15
N GLY A 513 -1.85 6.11 -6.48
CA GLY A 513 -2.63 5.07 -7.15
C GLY A 513 -4.14 5.16 -6.96
N VAL A 514 -4.78 4.00 -6.79
CA VAL A 514 -6.24 3.89 -6.71
C VAL A 514 -6.79 4.66 -5.51
N VAL A 515 -6.14 4.56 -4.35
CA VAL A 515 -6.59 5.24 -3.12
C VAL A 515 -6.51 6.76 -3.28
N ALA A 516 -5.45 7.26 -3.91
CA ALA A 516 -5.27 8.69 -4.19
C ALA A 516 -6.34 9.21 -5.17
N ARG A 517 -6.52 8.52 -6.31
CA ARG A 517 -7.52 8.89 -7.32
C ARG A 517 -8.96 8.73 -6.85
N ALA A 518 -9.21 7.91 -5.82
CA ALA A 518 -10.51 7.82 -5.18
C ALA A 518 -10.80 8.99 -4.22
N SER A 519 -9.74 9.66 -3.75
CA SER A 519 -9.76 10.67 -2.69
C SER A 519 -9.32 12.04 -3.22
N GLY A 520 -9.65 12.38 -4.47
CA GLY A 520 -9.45 13.71 -5.04
C GLY A 520 -8.02 14.05 -5.48
N ARG A 521 -7.06 13.12 -5.37
CA ARG A 521 -5.65 13.37 -5.75
C ARG A 521 -5.32 12.75 -7.12
N GLU A 522 -4.87 13.61 -8.03
CA GLU A 522 -4.38 13.19 -9.35
C GLU A 522 -2.98 12.60 -9.28
N GLY A 523 -2.63 11.80 -10.30
CA GLY A 523 -1.34 11.16 -10.43
C GLY A 523 -1.45 9.73 -10.93
N ASP A 524 -0.66 9.43 -11.97
CA ASP A 524 -0.48 8.08 -12.51
C ASP A 524 0.89 8.03 -13.18
N LEU A 525 1.80 7.20 -12.67
CA LEU A 525 3.17 7.15 -13.20
C LEU A 525 3.24 6.58 -14.62
N ARG A 526 2.15 5.98 -15.14
CA ARG A 526 2.10 5.48 -16.52
C ARG A 526 2.27 6.60 -17.55
N HIS A 527 1.85 7.83 -17.25
CA HIS A 527 2.08 8.99 -18.15
C HIS A 527 3.56 9.24 -18.47
N LEU A 528 4.45 8.78 -17.60
CA LEU A 528 5.89 9.03 -17.67
C LEU A 528 6.69 7.75 -17.84
N THR A 529 6.00 6.64 -18.05
CA THR A 529 6.61 5.33 -18.16
C THR A 529 6.77 5.03 -19.65
N PRO A 530 8.01 4.99 -20.20
CA PRO A 530 8.26 4.46 -21.53
C PRO A 530 7.51 3.15 -21.79
N GLY A 531 6.88 3.03 -22.96
CA GLY A 531 5.97 1.96 -23.34
C GLY A 531 4.49 2.35 -23.29
N TYR A 532 4.15 3.46 -22.63
CA TYR A 532 2.83 4.07 -22.67
C TYR A 532 2.82 5.29 -23.60
N HIS A 533 1.67 5.58 -24.20
CA HIS A 533 1.47 6.74 -25.06
C HIS A 533 0.49 7.74 -24.45
N ASP A 534 0.69 9.01 -24.80
CA ASP A 534 -0.18 10.11 -24.40
C ASP A 534 -1.61 9.89 -24.91
N GLY A 535 -2.60 10.18 -24.06
CA GLY A 535 -4.03 10.04 -24.37
C GLY A 535 -4.64 8.67 -24.10
N TRP A 536 -3.85 7.66 -23.74
CA TRP A 536 -4.40 6.36 -23.30
C TRP A 536 -5.09 6.42 -21.94
N LEU A 537 -4.55 7.25 -21.06
CA LEU A 537 -4.97 7.35 -19.67
C LEU A 537 -6.02 8.47 -19.52
N PRO A 538 -7.19 8.18 -18.92
CA PRO A 538 -8.20 9.19 -18.73
C PRO A 538 -7.79 10.18 -17.63
N ALA A 539 -8.18 11.44 -17.81
CA ALA A 539 -8.11 12.44 -16.75
C ALA A 539 -9.25 12.25 -15.73
N GLY A 540 -9.07 12.79 -14.53
CA GLY A 540 -10.11 12.89 -13.51
C GLY A 540 -9.97 11.90 -12.36
N VAL A 541 -10.62 12.28 -11.25
CA VAL A 541 -10.58 11.60 -9.96
C VAL A 541 -11.98 11.53 -9.37
N GLU A 542 -12.18 10.60 -8.44
CA GLU A 542 -13.33 10.65 -7.54
C GLU A 542 -13.02 11.58 -6.36
N GLN A 543 -14.06 12.11 -5.72
CA GLN A 543 -13.92 13.04 -4.59
C GLN A 543 -14.38 12.44 -3.25
N ALA A 544 -15.15 11.34 -3.30
CA ALA A 544 -15.81 10.82 -2.10
C ALA A 544 -14.87 10.09 -1.14
N GLY A 545 -13.77 9.51 -1.65
CA GLY A 545 -12.79 8.81 -0.81
C GLY A 545 -13.31 7.56 -0.11
N ASP A 546 -14.51 7.08 -0.42
CA ASP A 546 -15.16 5.91 0.17
C ASP A 546 -14.84 4.61 -0.60
N VAL A 547 -15.36 3.49 -0.09
CA VAL A 547 -15.23 2.19 -0.77
C VAL A 547 -15.83 2.24 -2.18
N ASP A 548 -16.99 2.88 -2.38
CA ASP A 548 -17.65 3.03 -3.69
C ASP A 548 -16.73 3.77 -4.69
N ALA A 549 -16.13 4.90 -4.30
CA ALA A 549 -15.14 5.61 -5.10
C ALA A 549 -13.94 4.74 -5.48
N ARG A 550 -13.35 4.02 -4.51
CA ARG A 550 -12.22 3.10 -4.79
C ARG A 550 -12.61 1.99 -5.76
N MET A 551 -13.83 1.45 -5.65
CA MET A 551 -14.34 0.40 -6.53
C MET A 551 -14.63 0.93 -7.95
N ARG A 552 -15.18 2.14 -8.09
CA ARG A 552 -15.36 2.79 -9.40
C ARG A 552 -14.04 3.05 -10.11
N VAL A 553 -13.02 3.53 -9.39
CA VAL A 553 -11.67 3.72 -9.95
C VAL A 553 -11.10 2.39 -10.43
N ARG A 554 -11.24 1.31 -9.65
CA ARG A 554 -10.81 -0.05 -10.04
C ARG A 554 -11.53 -0.54 -11.29
N LEU A 555 -12.85 -0.51 -11.33
CA LEU A 555 -13.62 -0.94 -12.51
C LEU A 555 -13.23 -0.14 -13.75
N ARG A 556 -13.12 1.18 -13.66
CA ARG A 556 -12.64 2.02 -14.76
C ARG A 556 -11.23 1.64 -15.20
N THR A 557 -10.35 1.32 -14.26
CA THR A 557 -8.97 0.90 -14.55
C THR A 557 -8.97 -0.36 -15.42
N VAL A 558 -9.85 -1.33 -15.17
CA VAL A 558 -9.97 -2.53 -16.05
C VAL A 558 -10.28 -2.11 -17.49
N GLY A 559 -11.29 -1.27 -17.70
CA GLY A 559 -11.64 -0.81 -19.06
C GLY A 559 -10.51 -0.05 -19.76
N VAL A 560 -9.76 0.78 -19.02
CA VAL A 560 -8.58 1.49 -19.54
C VAL A 560 -7.46 0.52 -19.89
N SER A 561 -7.15 -0.43 -19.02
CA SER A 561 -6.12 -1.46 -19.26
C SER A 561 -6.42 -2.30 -20.48
N LEU A 562 -7.67 -2.70 -20.70
CA LEU A 562 -8.07 -3.45 -21.89
C LEU A 562 -7.87 -2.66 -23.18
N ARG A 563 -8.11 -1.35 -23.16
CA ARG A 563 -7.84 -0.46 -24.30
C ARG A 563 -6.34 -0.35 -24.58
N ILE A 564 -5.53 -0.23 -23.52
CA ILE A 564 -4.07 -0.17 -23.64
C ILE A 564 -3.52 -1.49 -24.19
N LEU A 565 -3.98 -2.64 -23.67
CA LEU A 565 -3.57 -3.97 -24.14
C LEU A 565 -3.92 -4.19 -25.62
N ASP A 566 -5.10 -3.77 -26.05
CA ASP A 566 -5.54 -3.83 -27.45
C ASP A 566 -4.61 -3.01 -28.36
N ALA A 567 -4.30 -1.77 -27.96
CA ALA A 567 -3.37 -0.90 -28.68
C ALA A 567 -1.94 -1.45 -28.71
N LEU A 568 -1.45 -2.01 -27.59
CA LEU A 568 -0.15 -2.66 -27.49
C LEU A 568 -0.07 -3.90 -28.37
N GLY A 569 -1.15 -4.67 -28.54
CA GLY A 569 -1.19 -5.79 -29.49
C GLY A 569 -0.87 -5.33 -30.92
N GLY A 570 -1.44 -4.19 -31.33
CA GLY A 570 -1.14 -3.55 -32.60
C GLY A 570 0.32 -3.07 -32.71
N VAL A 571 0.88 -2.47 -31.65
CA VAL A 571 2.29 -2.03 -31.63
C VAL A 571 3.25 -3.22 -31.71
N LEU A 572 3.03 -4.24 -30.89
CA LEU A 572 3.92 -5.39 -30.74
C LEU A 572 3.88 -6.34 -31.95
N SER A 573 2.73 -6.45 -32.64
CA SER A 573 2.64 -7.21 -33.90
C SER A 573 3.51 -6.65 -35.03
N ARG A 574 3.85 -5.36 -34.98
CA ARG A 574 4.70 -4.68 -35.97
C ARG A 574 6.16 -4.54 -35.53
N ALA A 575 6.46 -4.88 -34.28
CA ALA A 575 7.79 -4.69 -33.73
C ALA A 575 8.76 -5.76 -34.25
N GLN A 576 9.94 -5.34 -34.70
CA GLN A 576 11.04 -6.25 -34.98
C GLN A 576 11.68 -6.69 -33.66
N PRO A 577 12.15 -7.95 -33.51
CA PRO A 577 12.87 -8.40 -32.33
C PRO A 577 14.02 -7.44 -32.00
N ALA A 578 14.15 -7.04 -30.74
CA ALA A 578 15.29 -6.25 -30.32
C ALA A 578 16.56 -7.11 -30.46
N ALA A 579 17.65 -6.49 -30.93
CA ALA A 579 18.95 -7.15 -30.91
C ALA A 579 19.32 -7.48 -29.45
N ASP A 580 19.90 -8.65 -29.23
CA ASP A 580 20.31 -9.07 -27.90
C ASP A 580 21.46 -8.17 -27.41
N THR A 581 21.12 -7.14 -26.62
CA THR A 581 22.08 -6.22 -26.02
C THR A 581 22.62 -6.73 -24.68
N ALA A 582 22.53 -8.05 -24.41
CA ALA A 582 23.05 -8.69 -23.21
C ALA A 582 24.59 -8.69 -23.16
N SER A 583 25.21 -7.52 -23.12
CA SER A 583 26.52 -7.39 -22.48
C SER A 583 26.28 -7.36 -20.97
N SER A 584 26.97 -8.22 -20.19
CA SER A 584 27.07 -8.01 -18.74
C SER A 584 27.64 -6.62 -18.52
N PRO A 585 26.85 -5.66 -17.98
CA PRO A 585 27.35 -4.32 -17.84
C PRO A 585 28.34 -4.30 -16.68
N VAL A 586 29.63 -4.25 -17.00
CA VAL A 586 30.65 -3.87 -16.02
C VAL A 586 30.60 -2.36 -15.94
N GLY A 587 30.01 -1.85 -14.86
CA GLY A 587 29.88 -0.43 -14.67
C GLY A 587 29.48 -0.08 -13.25
N ASP A 588 29.86 1.14 -12.87
CA ASP A 588 29.51 1.76 -11.61
C ASP A 588 28.58 2.93 -11.91
N GLY A 589 27.60 3.13 -11.05
CA GLY A 589 26.68 4.24 -11.22
C GLY A 589 25.49 4.14 -10.28
N GLU A 590 24.69 5.20 -10.26
CA GLU A 590 23.45 5.24 -9.51
C GLU A 590 22.30 5.60 -10.43
N GLY A 591 21.14 5.05 -10.14
CA GLY A 591 19.96 5.23 -10.97
C GLY A 591 18.69 5.09 -10.18
N THR A 592 17.63 5.61 -10.77
CA THR A 592 16.28 5.61 -10.25
C THR A 592 15.34 4.97 -11.27
N GLY A 593 14.27 4.36 -10.79
CA GLY A 593 13.31 3.71 -11.66
C GLY A 593 11.95 3.63 -11.01
N TRP A 594 10.92 3.61 -11.84
CA TRP A 594 9.55 3.62 -11.36
C TRP A 594 8.62 2.80 -12.25
N ALA A 595 7.50 2.41 -11.64
CA ALA A 595 6.34 1.84 -12.31
C ALA A 595 5.08 2.20 -11.51
N GLU A 596 3.96 2.37 -12.20
CA GLU A 596 2.65 2.35 -11.54
C GLU A 596 2.26 0.88 -11.33
N GLY A 597 2.31 0.37 -10.11
CA GLY A 597 1.73 -0.93 -9.77
C GLY A 597 0.19 -0.89 -9.77
N PRO A 598 -0.51 -2.02 -9.64
CA PRO A 598 -1.97 -2.05 -9.69
C PRO A 598 -2.66 -1.24 -8.57
N ARG A 599 -1.99 -1.09 -7.43
CA ARG A 599 -2.49 -0.39 -6.24
C ARG A 599 -1.90 1.02 -6.10
N GLY A 600 -0.67 1.25 -6.54
CA GLY A 600 -0.05 2.57 -6.56
C GLY A 600 1.38 2.59 -7.06
N ALA A 601 2.06 3.71 -6.83
CA ALA A 601 3.39 3.97 -7.35
C ALA A 601 4.47 3.14 -6.64
N ILE A 602 5.37 2.56 -7.44
CA ILE A 602 6.54 1.81 -6.98
C ILE A 602 7.78 2.52 -7.51
N ARG A 603 8.72 2.84 -6.62
CA ARG A 603 9.96 3.53 -6.97
C ARG A 603 11.18 2.83 -6.38
N TYR A 604 12.26 2.89 -7.13
CA TYR A 604 13.55 2.31 -6.80
C TYR A 604 14.64 3.37 -6.94
N TRP A 605 15.59 3.31 -6.02
CA TRP A 605 16.94 3.85 -6.22
C TRP A 605 17.93 2.69 -6.10
N VAL A 606 18.96 2.70 -6.93
CA VAL A 606 20.01 1.70 -6.92
C VAL A 606 21.38 2.33 -7.04
N ARG A 607 22.37 1.66 -6.45
CA ARG A 607 23.80 1.87 -6.72
C ARG A 607 24.38 0.59 -7.26
N MET A 608 24.88 0.64 -8.49
CA MET A 608 25.64 -0.43 -9.13
C MET A 608 27.13 -0.24 -8.86
N GLN A 609 27.83 -1.34 -8.56
CA GLN A 609 29.29 -1.38 -8.44
C GLN A 609 29.80 -2.69 -9.01
N ALA A 610 30.77 -2.63 -9.92
CA ALA A 610 31.33 -3.78 -10.63
C ALA A 610 30.24 -4.70 -11.24
N GLY A 611 29.16 -4.11 -11.76
CA GLY A 611 28.03 -4.86 -12.34
C GLY A 611 27.10 -5.56 -11.34
N GLN A 612 27.31 -5.35 -10.03
CA GLN A 612 26.45 -5.88 -8.96
C GLN A 612 25.69 -4.75 -8.25
N LEU A 613 24.57 -5.10 -7.64
CA LEU A 613 23.77 -4.16 -6.88
C LEU A 613 24.39 -3.90 -5.49
N ALA A 614 25.13 -2.81 -5.34
CA ALA A 614 25.79 -2.45 -4.07
C ALA A 614 24.81 -1.90 -3.03
N ALA A 615 23.79 -1.14 -3.46
CA ALA A 615 22.74 -0.65 -2.58
C ALA A 615 21.40 -0.51 -3.32
N VAL A 616 20.32 -0.59 -2.56
CA VAL A 616 18.95 -0.46 -3.07
C VAL A 616 18.08 0.27 -2.05
N GLY A 617 17.27 1.21 -2.54
CA GLY A 617 16.19 1.86 -1.84
C GLY A 617 14.87 1.49 -2.53
N ILE A 618 13.89 0.99 -1.77
CA ILE A 618 12.60 0.55 -2.30
C ILE A 618 11.52 1.40 -1.63
N CYS A 619 10.75 2.12 -2.43
CA CYS A 619 9.61 2.91 -1.96
C CYS A 619 8.34 2.35 -2.61
N GLU A 620 7.53 1.65 -1.80
CA GLU A 620 6.25 1.07 -2.19
C GLU A 620 5.10 1.89 -1.57
N SER A 621 3.92 1.81 -2.17
CA SER A 621 2.73 2.58 -1.79
C SER A 621 1.95 2.03 -0.58
N THR A 622 2.09 0.74 -0.25
CA THR A 622 1.33 0.08 0.82
C THR A 622 1.55 0.72 2.19
N PRO A 623 2.77 1.08 2.64
CA PRO A 623 2.95 1.78 3.91
C PRO A 623 2.02 3.00 4.09
N ALA A 624 1.92 3.85 3.06
CA ALA A 624 1.01 4.99 3.08
C ALA A 624 -0.47 4.57 3.04
N HIS A 625 -0.81 3.53 2.27
CA HIS A 625 -2.18 2.99 2.23
C HIS A 625 -2.59 2.35 3.56
N MET A 626 -1.65 1.77 4.32
CA MET A 626 -1.92 1.19 5.63
C MET A 626 -2.32 2.27 6.63
N LEU A 627 -1.52 3.32 6.75
CA LEU A 627 -1.86 4.47 7.59
C LEU A 627 -3.19 5.11 7.17
N ALA A 628 -3.42 5.22 5.86
CA ALA A 628 -4.69 5.74 5.34
C ALA A 628 -5.88 4.85 5.70
N SER A 629 -5.69 3.52 5.72
CA SER A 629 -6.73 2.59 6.13
C SER A 629 -7.04 2.70 7.62
N GLU A 630 -6.04 2.90 8.49
CA GLU A 630 -6.26 3.11 9.93
C GLU A 630 -7.19 4.29 10.17
N ILE A 631 -6.97 5.38 9.45
CA ILE A 631 -7.79 6.59 9.54
C ILE A 631 -9.19 6.35 8.98
N ALA A 632 -9.30 5.70 7.82
CA ALA A 632 -10.59 5.40 7.20
C ALA A 632 -11.44 4.41 8.01
N MET A 633 -10.82 3.59 8.85
CA MET A 633 -11.50 2.65 9.73
C MET A 633 -12.01 3.30 11.02
N ARG A 634 -11.51 4.48 11.40
CA ARG A 634 -12.03 5.21 12.56
C ARG A 634 -13.49 5.61 12.34
N ASP A 635 -14.26 5.51 13.42
CA ASP A 635 -15.70 5.68 13.48
C ASP A 635 -16.51 4.69 12.63
N ALA A 636 -15.88 3.75 11.91
CA ALA A 636 -16.60 2.72 11.18
C ALA A 636 -17.29 1.74 12.13
N HIS A 637 -18.38 1.13 11.66
CA HIS A 637 -18.99 0.01 12.35
C HIS A 637 -18.09 -1.23 12.19
N ASP A 638 -17.94 -2.03 13.24
CA ASP A 638 -17.07 -3.21 13.25
C ASP A 638 -17.41 -4.20 12.11
N THR A 639 -18.69 -4.36 11.78
CA THR A 639 -19.16 -5.19 10.66
C THR A 639 -18.73 -4.69 9.27
N ASP A 640 -18.43 -3.40 9.12
CA ASP A 640 -18.01 -2.82 7.84
C ASP A 640 -16.50 -2.97 7.60
N MET A 641 -15.76 -3.35 8.64
CA MET A 641 -14.30 -3.42 8.65
C MET A 641 -13.72 -4.32 7.55
N PRO A 642 -14.23 -5.54 7.31
CA PRO A 642 -13.70 -6.39 6.25
C PRO A 642 -13.80 -5.73 4.86
N VAL A 643 -14.90 -5.01 4.60
CA VAL A 643 -15.15 -4.31 3.34
C VAL A 643 -14.20 -3.11 3.19
N ILE A 644 -14.07 -2.31 4.25
CA ILE A 644 -13.16 -1.15 4.28
C ILE A 644 -11.72 -1.62 4.06
N MET A 645 -11.24 -2.59 4.84
CA MET A 645 -9.89 -3.12 4.75
C MET A 645 -9.56 -3.66 3.36
N ARG A 646 -10.43 -4.51 2.79
CA ARG A 646 -10.23 -5.06 1.43
C ARG A 646 -10.19 -3.97 0.36
N SER A 647 -10.91 -2.87 0.55
CA SER A 647 -10.96 -1.79 -0.43
C SER A 647 -9.65 -1.01 -0.58
N PHE A 648 -8.73 -1.08 0.39
CA PHE A 648 -7.40 -0.46 0.26
C PHE A 648 -6.44 -1.28 -0.59
N GLY A 649 -6.66 -2.60 -0.71
CA GLY A 649 -5.76 -3.47 -1.48
C GLY A 649 -4.34 -3.48 -0.90
N LEU A 650 -4.21 -3.76 0.39
CA LEU A 650 -2.92 -3.74 1.08
C LEU A 650 -2.07 -4.97 0.70
N SER A 651 -0.75 -4.82 0.63
CA SER A 651 0.21 -5.92 0.53
C SER A 651 1.17 -5.92 1.73
N PRO A 652 0.91 -6.74 2.78
CA PRO A 652 1.82 -6.83 3.91
C PRO A 652 3.27 -7.12 3.52
N ALA A 653 3.44 -7.99 2.52
CA ALA A 653 4.75 -8.31 1.97
C ALA A 653 5.44 -7.12 1.28
N GLY A 654 4.67 -6.23 0.63
CA GLY A 654 5.21 -5.00 0.02
C GLY A 654 5.58 -3.94 1.06
N ALA A 655 4.85 -3.87 2.18
CA ALA A 655 5.17 -2.97 3.29
C ALA A 655 6.41 -3.43 4.11
N ASP A 656 6.61 -4.74 4.24
CA ASP A 656 7.67 -5.30 5.09
C ASP A 656 9.03 -5.45 4.38
N LEU A 657 9.03 -5.57 3.04
CA LEU A 657 10.21 -5.77 2.18
C LEU A 657 11.05 -7.03 2.49
#